data_AF-A0A354PG35-F1
#
_entry.id   AF-A0A354PG35-F1
#
_cell.length_a   1.000
_cell.length_b   1.000
_cell.length_c   1.000
_cell.angle_alpha   90.00
_cell.angle_beta   90.00
_cell.angle_gamma   90.00
#
_symmetry.space_group_name_H-M   'P 1'
#
loop_
_entity.id
_entity.type
_entity.pdbx_description
1 polymer ?
#
loop_
_entity_poly.entity_id
_entity_poly.type
_entity_poly.pdbx_seq_one_letter_code
_entity_poly.pdbx_strand_id
1 'polypeptide(L)'
;MFDNTKVIASCQTDSVVRSTPSNKPLRLLLITILAVLACQASNHLRAQSPDATSPLTAETDLASDMIDGIDRFLLKKIDDAANKRNENWKLDVTSDASLADSLKPHRQALAKILGVVDPRVKPQIGATAIDHEFSTAAEIGSSERFEAFAIRWPVLHEPSPPFQGLTSLYGEGLMLVPRDSSATSGTIIVVPDADQSPEQISGLVDGMDPQSQVARRLAESGYRVFVPYLTSRKQEPRGGRANLTDREYLHRAAFELGRTLAGYEVQMILSLVDRIELQSPKHSIGIYGYGEGGMISLFAAAIDTRIGSVAVSGFFGPREASWNEPIDRNFFRLLSHAGATELAMMIAGRNLVIETSRGPEVVLSGDGGAPAELKSPSPDAAEKLFDVARNRLTQSDQARFLLVKPENELAGSDPSLNHLIAGLIHKKTDSENIVVDANRLSPIESSQDSLLQSIDARRQRMIQQVDRHNQAILQESPFVRNAFMSKLDTRSVEAFEKSVESYRDIYRDEVIGHFDDKFLPPNARSRKKWETDKWVGYEVVLDVYEDVFAYGVLLLPKDLQPGEQRPVVVCQHGLEGRPIDTFLGDHPAYHDFAAKLCENGLIVFAPQNPYLFKDRFRTLQRKAQPIGKTLFSIIVPQHQQILNWLKTQPYCDPQRIAFYGLSYGGKTAMRVPALVTDYCLSICSADFNEWVLKNATTREKYSYMWTGEYEIFEWDLGSTFNYAEMAALICPRPFMVERGHFDGVGEDHWVAYEFAKVRHLYAAKLGIGERTEIEWFVGPHTINGDGSFRFLSRHLRWPIKTIAEMSAQKTDK
;
A
#
# COMPACT_ATOMS: atom_id res chain seq x y z
N MET A 1 -49.34 49.94 -48.50
CA MET A 1 -49.48 49.58 -49.94
C MET A 1 -50.38 48.36 -49.95
N PHE A 2 -51.65 48.55 -50.32
CA PHE A 2 -52.25 48.10 -51.59
C PHE A 2 -52.40 46.56 -51.62
N ASP A 3 -53.61 46.03 -51.41
CA ASP A 3 -54.73 45.87 -52.38
C ASP A 3 -54.53 44.64 -53.28
N ASN A 4 -55.56 43.89 -53.72
CA ASN A 4 -57.02 43.86 -53.49
C ASN A 4 -57.42 42.34 -53.39
N THR A 5 -58.65 41.78 -53.44
CA THR A 5 -60.07 42.13 -53.73
C THR A 5 -60.93 41.24 -52.80
N LYS A 6 -62.11 41.62 -52.26
CA LYS A 6 -63.45 41.80 -52.89
C LYS A 6 -64.02 40.57 -53.67
N VAL A 7 -65.32 40.22 -53.63
CA VAL A 7 -66.44 40.51 -52.68
C VAL A 7 -67.71 39.68 -53.05
N ILE A 8 -68.48 39.17 -52.06
CA ILE A 8 -69.91 38.70 -52.16
C ILE A 8 -70.13 37.53 -53.18
N ALA A 9 -71.21 36.73 -53.32
CA ALA A 9 -72.59 36.51 -52.80
C ALA A 9 -72.83 34.96 -52.74
N SER A 10 -73.96 34.32 -52.36
CA SER A 10 -75.23 34.58 -51.62
C SER A 10 -75.89 33.17 -51.38
N CYS A 11 -77.11 32.88 -50.89
CA CYS A 11 -78.30 33.67 -50.53
C CYS A 11 -79.16 32.92 -49.46
N GLN A 12 -80.50 33.00 -49.57
CA GLN A 12 -81.59 32.33 -48.84
C GLN A 12 -81.63 30.80 -49.08
N THR A 13 -82.33 29.93 -48.31
CA THR A 13 -83.67 30.05 -47.72
C THR A 13 -83.88 29.29 -46.39
N ASP A 14 -84.84 29.74 -45.57
CA ASP A 14 -85.25 29.10 -44.31
C ASP A 14 -86.03 27.77 -44.48
N SER A 15 -85.90 26.87 -43.49
CA SER A 15 -86.93 25.87 -43.16
C SER A 15 -86.86 25.45 -41.68
N VAL A 16 -88.01 25.05 -41.11
CA VAL A 16 -88.19 24.91 -39.65
C VAL A 16 -87.79 23.52 -39.13
N VAL A 17 -86.98 23.47 -38.06
CA VAL A 17 -86.69 22.25 -37.30
C VAL A 17 -86.92 22.46 -35.80
N ARG A 18 -87.42 21.43 -35.11
CA ARG A 18 -87.83 21.45 -33.69
C ARG A 18 -86.64 21.42 -32.73
N SER A 19 -86.84 21.99 -31.54
CA SER A 19 -85.87 21.99 -30.45
C SER A 19 -85.70 20.61 -29.78
N THR A 20 -84.46 20.30 -29.39
CA THR A 20 -84.11 19.21 -28.47
C THR A 20 -83.25 19.77 -27.32
N PRO A 21 -83.28 19.16 -26.11
CA PRO A 21 -82.73 19.77 -24.90
C PRO A 21 -81.18 19.78 -24.84
N SER A 22 -80.63 20.72 -24.08
CA SER A 22 -79.19 21.02 -24.11
C SER A 22 -78.34 20.13 -23.19
N ASN A 23 -77.51 19.25 -23.78
CA ASN A 23 -76.50 18.44 -23.08
C ASN A 23 -75.27 19.23 -22.60
N LYS A 24 -75.47 20.39 -21.96
CA LYS A 24 -74.41 21.19 -21.33
C LYS A 24 -73.67 20.48 -20.18
N PRO A 25 -74.34 19.80 -19.20
CA PRO A 25 -73.62 19.16 -18.10
C PRO A 25 -72.75 17.99 -18.58
N LEU A 26 -73.23 17.22 -19.57
CA LEU A 26 -72.51 16.07 -20.09
C LEU A 26 -71.20 16.47 -20.81
N ARG A 27 -71.20 17.58 -21.56
CA ARG A 27 -69.96 18.12 -22.16
C ARG A 27 -68.97 18.61 -21.11
N LEU A 28 -69.44 19.27 -20.05
CA LEU A 28 -68.55 19.75 -18.99
C LEU A 28 -67.89 18.57 -18.25
N LEU A 29 -68.69 17.55 -17.89
CA LEU A 29 -68.20 16.33 -17.27
C LEU A 29 -67.17 15.59 -18.15
N LEU A 30 -67.44 15.48 -19.45
CA LEU A 30 -66.52 14.83 -20.40
C LEU A 30 -65.19 15.60 -20.54
N ILE A 31 -65.23 16.94 -20.54
CA ILE A 31 -64.02 17.78 -20.56
C ILE A 31 -63.24 17.63 -19.24
N THR A 32 -63.90 17.57 -18.09
CA THR A 32 -63.23 17.31 -16.80
C THR A 32 -62.60 15.91 -16.75
N ILE A 33 -63.30 14.89 -17.23
CA ILE A 33 -62.77 13.52 -17.33
C ILE A 33 -61.56 13.46 -18.28
N LEU A 34 -61.64 14.11 -19.45
CA LEU A 34 -60.52 14.21 -20.39
C LEU A 34 -59.34 14.99 -19.80
N ALA A 35 -59.58 16.05 -19.01
CA ALA A 35 -58.51 16.80 -18.34
C ALA A 35 -57.85 15.96 -17.22
N VAL A 36 -58.61 15.21 -16.44
CA VAL A 36 -58.07 14.30 -15.40
C VAL A 36 -57.30 13.15 -16.04
N LEU A 37 -57.82 12.53 -17.10
CA LEU A 37 -57.11 11.50 -17.87
C LEU A 37 -55.86 12.05 -18.55
N ALA A 38 -55.88 13.28 -19.07
CA ALA A 38 -54.70 13.94 -19.61
C ALA A 38 -53.65 14.18 -18.52
N CYS A 39 -54.03 14.69 -17.34
CA CYS A 39 -53.10 14.85 -16.22
C CYS A 39 -52.52 13.52 -15.72
N GLN A 40 -53.32 12.45 -15.69
CA GLN A 40 -52.83 11.10 -15.37
C GLN A 40 -51.87 10.58 -16.46
N ALA A 41 -52.20 10.75 -17.74
CA ALA A 41 -51.32 10.39 -18.86
C ALA A 41 -50.01 11.22 -18.87
N SER A 42 -50.05 12.50 -18.51
CA SER A 42 -48.86 13.34 -18.35
C SER A 42 -47.94 12.86 -17.21
N ASN A 43 -48.49 12.27 -16.15
CA ASN A 43 -47.69 11.62 -15.11
C ASN A 43 -47.05 10.30 -15.57
N HIS A 44 -47.61 9.62 -16.59
CA HIS A 44 -47.06 8.39 -17.15
C HIS A 44 -45.95 8.59 -18.20
N LEU A 45 -45.58 9.84 -18.52
CA LEU A 45 -44.52 10.19 -19.48
C LEU A 45 -43.34 10.97 -18.87
N ARG A 46 -43.19 10.93 -17.54
CA ARG A 46 -41.91 11.28 -16.91
C ARG A 46 -40.91 10.15 -17.12
N ALA A 47 -39.75 10.48 -17.71
CA ALA A 47 -38.59 9.60 -17.67
C ALA A 47 -38.23 9.25 -16.22
N GLN A 48 -37.86 8.00 -15.96
CA GLN A 48 -37.56 7.53 -14.61
C GLN A 48 -36.33 8.27 -14.05
N SER A 49 -36.31 8.43 -12.73
CA SER A 49 -35.31 9.20 -11.99
C SER A 49 -34.86 8.45 -10.73
N PRO A 50 -33.65 8.74 -10.19
CA PRO A 50 -33.18 8.19 -8.93
C PRO A 50 -34.19 8.33 -7.79
N ASP A 51 -34.74 7.19 -7.36
CA ASP A 51 -35.81 7.11 -6.37
C ASP A 51 -35.27 7.23 -4.94
N ALA A 52 -36.09 7.79 -4.06
CA ALA A 52 -35.74 8.17 -2.69
C ALA A 52 -34.48 9.08 -2.58
N THR A 53 -34.20 9.89 -3.62
CA THR A 53 -33.11 10.87 -3.60
C THR A 53 -33.57 12.29 -3.28
N SER A 54 -32.69 13.05 -2.63
CA SER A 54 -32.82 14.49 -2.39
C SER A 54 -32.03 15.29 -3.45
N PRO A 55 -32.29 16.60 -3.65
CA PRO A 55 -31.56 17.39 -4.64
C PRO A 55 -30.07 17.56 -4.31
N LEU A 56 -29.18 17.24 -5.25
CA LEU A 56 -27.74 17.49 -5.14
C LEU A 56 -27.42 18.95 -5.50
N THR A 57 -27.28 19.80 -4.49
CA THR A 57 -27.07 21.26 -4.63
C THR A 57 -25.60 21.70 -4.62
N ALA A 58 -24.65 20.79 -4.34
CA ALA A 58 -23.22 21.13 -4.28
C ALA A 58 -22.62 21.34 -5.67
N GLU A 59 -22.14 22.55 -5.98
CA GLU A 59 -21.54 22.92 -7.28
C GLU A 59 -20.01 22.75 -7.34
N THR A 60 -19.42 22.13 -6.30
CA THR A 60 -18.01 21.77 -6.18
C THR A 60 -17.59 20.60 -7.08
N ASP A 61 -16.28 20.38 -7.21
CA ASP A 61 -15.76 19.15 -7.81
C ASP A 61 -15.82 18.01 -6.79
N LEU A 62 -16.92 17.27 -6.83
CA LEU A 62 -17.22 16.14 -5.94
C LEU A 62 -16.11 15.07 -5.90
N ALA A 63 -15.26 14.98 -6.93
CA ALA A 63 -14.10 14.08 -6.91
C ALA A 63 -12.96 14.60 -6.01
N SER A 64 -12.76 15.93 -5.93
CA SER A 64 -11.85 16.55 -4.97
C SER A 64 -12.40 16.45 -3.56
N ASP A 65 -13.65 16.83 -3.36
CA ASP A 65 -14.31 16.81 -2.04
C ASP A 65 -14.25 15.40 -1.40
N MET A 66 -14.37 14.36 -2.23
CA MET A 66 -14.23 12.96 -1.83
C MET A 66 -12.82 12.63 -1.35
N ILE A 67 -11.79 13.05 -2.09
CA ILE A 67 -10.38 12.84 -1.73
C ILE A 67 -10.03 13.61 -0.45
N ASP A 68 -10.48 14.85 -0.32
CA ASP A 68 -10.29 15.67 0.89
C ASP A 68 -11.03 15.10 2.11
N GLY A 69 -12.18 14.45 1.90
CA GLY A 69 -12.90 13.70 2.93
C GLY A 69 -12.17 12.44 3.39
N ILE A 70 -11.71 11.62 2.43
CA ILE A 70 -10.94 10.41 2.73
C ILE A 70 -9.62 10.77 3.44
N ASP A 71 -9.00 11.90 3.12
CA ASP A 71 -7.80 12.39 3.82
C ASP A 71 -8.07 12.65 5.31
N ARG A 72 -9.12 13.44 5.63
CA ARG A 72 -9.54 13.71 7.01
C ARG A 72 -9.90 12.42 7.76
N PHE A 73 -10.63 11.52 7.11
CA PHE A 73 -10.97 10.20 7.67
C PHE A 73 -9.72 9.40 8.01
N LEU A 74 -8.75 9.28 7.09
CA LEU A 74 -7.53 8.50 7.32
C LEU A 74 -6.62 9.13 8.40
N LEU A 75 -6.52 10.46 8.47
CA LEU A 75 -5.83 11.14 9.57
C LEU A 75 -6.50 10.84 10.93
N LYS A 76 -7.83 10.97 11.02
CA LYS A 76 -8.59 10.57 12.21
C LYS A 76 -8.41 9.09 12.56
N LYS A 77 -8.21 8.21 11.57
CA LYS A 77 -7.94 6.78 11.79
C LYS A 77 -6.51 6.47 12.27
N ILE A 78 -5.54 7.31 11.94
CA ILE A 78 -4.18 7.26 12.52
C ILE A 78 -4.24 7.66 14.01
N ASP A 79 -4.95 8.75 14.33
CA ASP A 79 -5.13 9.20 15.72
C ASP A 79 -5.92 8.16 16.56
N ASP A 80 -7.01 7.61 16.01
CA ASP A 80 -7.76 6.49 16.60
C ASP A 80 -6.83 5.31 16.94
N ALA A 81 -5.93 4.94 16.02
CA ALA A 81 -5.00 3.82 16.21
C ALA A 81 -3.99 4.12 17.33
N ALA A 82 -3.38 5.31 17.32
CA ALA A 82 -2.43 5.73 18.35
C ALA A 82 -3.05 5.75 19.75
N ASN A 83 -4.30 6.22 19.88
CA ASN A 83 -5.05 6.17 21.14
C ASN A 83 -5.31 4.72 21.61
N LYS A 84 -5.78 3.85 20.70
CA LYS A 84 -6.12 2.45 21.00
C LYS A 84 -4.90 1.56 21.32
N ARG A 85 -3.68 1.91 20.88
CA ARG A 85 -2.45 1.14 21.21
C ARG A 85 -2.28 0.92 22.72
N ASN A 86 -2.56 1.93 23.54
CA ASN A 86 -2.41 1.85 24.99
C ASN A 86 -3.27 0.74 25.63
N GLU A 87 -4.49 0.54 25.14
CA GLU A 87 -5.44 -0.46 25.66
C GLU A 87 -5.06 -1.89 25.24
N ASN A 88 -4.44 -2.03 24.05
CA ASN A 88 -3.95 -3.30 23.50
C ASN A 88 -2.65 -3.77 24.17
N TRP A 89 -1.84 -2.87 24.72
CA TRP A 89 -0.56 -3.16 25.36
C TRP A 89 -0.69 -3.50 26.85
N LYS A 90 -1.12 -4.74 27.12
CA LYS A 90 -1.30 -5.31 28.46
C LYS A 90 -0.01 -6.00 28.93
N LEU A 91 0.92 -5.21 29.47
CA LEU A 91 2.15 -5.72 30.05
C LEU A 91 1.94 -6.23 31.48
N ASP A 92 2.64 -7.31 31.84
CA ASP A 92 2.71 -7.80 33.21
C ASP A 92 3.99 -7.29 33.89
N VAL A 93 3.87 -6.22 34.66
CA VAL A 93 4.98 -5.59 35.38
C VAL A 93 5.21 -6.16 36.79
N THR A 94 4.67 -7.35 37.11
CA THR A 94 4.86 -7.97 38.43
C THR A 94 6.29 -8.44 38.70
N SER A 95 7.07 -8.74 37.65
CA SER A 95 8.50 -9.03 37.73
C SER A 95 9.18 -8.82 36.37
N ASP A 96 10.52 -8.65 36.34
CA ASP A 96 11.31 -8.61 35.10
C ASP A 96 11.03 -9.83 34.18
N ALA A 97 10.73 -11.00 34.76
CA ALA A 97 10.39 -12.22 34.01
C ALA A 97 8.98 -12.16 33.39
N SER A 98 7.96 -11.77 34.17
CA SER A 98 6.59 -11.57 33.70
C SER A 98 6.54 -10.53 32.56
N LEU A 99 7.33 -9.47 32.71
CA LEU A 99 7.46 -8.40 31.73
C LEU A 99 8.13 -8.89 30.45
N ALA A 100 9.25 -9.61 30.57
CA ALA A 100 9.92 -10.21 29.43
C ALA A 100 9.03 -11.18 28.65
N ASP A 101 8.18 -11.96 29.34
CA ASP A 101 7.19 -12.86 28.75
C ASP A 101 6.05 -12.12 28.06
N SER A 102 5.42 -11.14 28.72
CA SER A 102 4.32 -10.35 28.13
C SER A 102 4.74 -9.58 26.87
N LEU A 103 6.02 -9.20 26.74
CA LEU A 103 6.57 -8.56 25.55
C LEU A 103 6.81 -9.52 24.36
N LYS A 104 6.90 -10.84 24.56
CA LYS A 104 7.17 -11.82 23.47
C LYS A 104 6.24 -11.69 22.24
N PRO A 105 4.90 -11.68 22.38
CA PRO A 105 4.02 -11.52 21.22
C PRO A 105 4.20 -10.17 20.52
N HIS A 106 4.49 -9.09 21.27
CA HIS A 106 4.72 -7.77 20.68
C HIS A 106 5.99 -7.70 19.83
N ARG A 107 7.06 -8.41 20.25
CA ARG A 107 8.31 -8.57 19.47
C ARG A 107 8.10 -9.42 18.22
N GLN A 108 7.35 -10.53 18.33
CA GLN A 108 7.01 -11.39 17.19
C GLN A 108 6.16 -10.66 16.13
N ALA A 109 5.19 -9.86 16.57
CA ALA A 109 4.39 -9.03 15.66
C ALA A 109 5.24 -7.94 14.98
N LEU A 110 6.18 -7.30 15.68
CA LEU A 110 7.14 -6.36 15.07
C LEU A 110 8.01 -7.05 14.00
N ALA A 111 8.48 -8.28 14.26
CA ALA A 111 9.22 -9.06 13.27
C ALA A 111 8.39 -9.36 12.00
N LYS A 112 7.10 -9.73 12.13
CA LYS A 112 6.20 -9.88 10.97
C LYS A 112 5.99 -8.55 10.22
N ILE A 113 5.75 -7.46 10.94
CA ILE A 113 5.52 -6.11 10.38
C ILE A 113 6.72 -5.60 9.57
N LEU A 114 7.95 -5.90 10.00
CA LEU A 114 9.17 -5.52 9.29
C LEU A 114 9.58 -6.51 8.18
N GLY A 115 8.91 -7.67 8.08
CA GLY A 115 9.29 -8.75 7.15
C GLY A 115 10.55 -9.51 7.58
N VAL A 116 10.86 -9.55 8.87
CA VAL A 116 11.96 -10.33 9.47
C VAL A 116 11.51 -11.80 9.61
N VAL A 117 11.21 -12.42 8.46
CA VAL A 117 10.60 -13.76 8.37
C VAL A 117 11.56 -14.83 7.83
N ASP A 118 12.55 -14.43 7.03
CA ASP A 118 13.47 -15.35 6.36
C ASP A 118 14.53 -15.93 7.33
N PRO A 119 14.89 -17.23 7.22
CA PRO A 119 15.87 -17.85 8.09
C PRO A 119 17.28 -17.35 7.79
N ARG A 120 17.94 -16.75 8.79
CA ARG A 120 19.33 -16.31 8.68
C ARG A 120 20.30 -17.48 8.50
N VAL A 121 21.39 -17.21 7.80
CA VAL A 121 22.51 -18.16 7.64
C VAL A 121 23.12 -18.43 9.01
N LYS A 122 23.03 -19.68 9.47
CA LYS A 122 23.63 -20.08 10.76
C LYS A 122 25.15 -19.89 10.70
N PRO A 123 25.76 -19.20 11.68
CA PRO A 123 27.20 -19.06 11.72
C PRO A 123 27.87 -20.42 11.95
N GLN A 124 29.01 -20.60 11.30
CA GLN A 124 29.90 -21.75 11.48
C GLN A 124 31.12 -21.28 12.28
N ILE A 125 31.75 -22.19 13.02
CA ILE A 125 32.96 -21.89 13.79
C ILE A 125 34.18 -22.07 12.86
N GLY A 126 34.82 -20.98 12.44
CA GLY A 126 36.11 -21.01 11.79
C GLY A 126 37.25 -21.38 12.75
N ALA A 127 38.43 -21.67 12.20
CA ALA A 127 39.66 -21.91 12.98
C ALA A 127 40.43 -20.63 13.34
N THR A 128 39.96 -19.47 12.88
CA THR A 128 40.54 -18.14 13.10
C THR A 128 39.89 -17.42 14.27
N ALA A 129 40.62 -16.52 14.92
CA ALA A 129 40.05 -15.62 15.91
C ALA A 129 39.07 -14.61 15.26
N ILE A 130 38.11 -14.13 16.07
CA ILE A 130 37.06 -13.17 15.69
C ILE A 130 37.63 -11.97 14.94
N ASP A 131 38.74 -11.45 15.45
CA ASP A 131 39.41 -10.23 15.00
C ASP A 131 39.91 -10.29 13.54
N HIS A 132 39.93 -11.48 12.93
CA HIS A 132 40.28 -11.66 11.51
C HIS A 132 39.29 -12.52 10.70
N GLU A 133 38.43 -13.36 11.32
CA GLU A 133 37.50 -14.26 10.60
C GLU A 133 36.51 -13.52 9.68
N PHE A 134 36.22 -12.25 9.97
CA PHE A 134 35.32 -11.41 9.18
C PHE A 134 36.00 -10.67 8.01
N SER A 135 37.33 -10.58 7.98
CA SER A 135 38.03 -9.64 7.10
C SER A 135 38.05 -10.09 5.63
N THR A 136 37.72 -9.18 4.72
CA THR A 136 37.87 -9.36 3.27
C THR A 136 39.13 -8.74 2.69
N ALA A 137 39.92 -8.05 3.52
CA ALA A 137 41.12 -7.32 3.15
C ALA A 137 42.23 -7.45 4.22
N ALA A 138 43.36 -6.80 3.97
CA ALA A 138 44.28 -6.42 5.05
C ALA A 138 43.68 -5.26 5.89
N GLU A 139 44.47 -4.73 6.83
CA GLU A 139 44.17 -3.45 7.48
C GLU A 139 43.90 -2.37 6.41
N ILE A 140 42.80 -1.63 6.54
CA ILE A 140 42.42 -0.54 5.62
C ILE A 140 42.75 0.87 6.16
N GLY A 141 43.20 0.91 7.40
CA GLY A 141 43.61 2.10 8.15
C GLY A 141 43.62 1.81 9.65
N SER A 142 44.29 2.65 10.44
CA SER A 142 44.40 2.46 11.88
C SER A 142 44.70 3.76 12.62
N SER A 143 44.81 3.67 13.94
CA SER A 143 45.37 4.69 14.83
C SER A 143 46.39 4.04 15.79
N GLU A 144 46.95 4.85 16.68
CA GLU A 144 47.73 4.36 17.84
C GLU A 144 46.92 3.40 18.75
N ARG A 145 45.59 3.32 18.60
CA ARG A 145 44.68 2.62 19.51
C ARG A 145 43.81 1.53 18.90
N PHE A 146 43.57 1.51 17.59
CA PHE A 146 42.78 0.46 16.92
C PHE A 146 43.24 0.20 15.49
N GLU A 147 42.94 -1.00 14.98
CA GLU A 147 43.07 -1.40 13.57
C GLU A 147 41.68 -1.49 12.94
N ALA A 148 41.53 -1.07 11.67
CA ALA A 148 40.28 -1.16 10.93
C ALA A 148 40.37 -2.19 9.79
N PHE A 149 39.34 -3.03 9.68
CA PHE A 149 39.22 -4.07 8.66
C PHE A 149 37.91 -3.93 7.89
N ALA A 150 37.97 -4.06 6.56
CA ALA A 150 36.76 -4.22 5.75
C ALA A 150 36.19 -5.63 5.94
N ILE A 151 34.90 -5.75 6.25
CA ILE A 151 34.26 -7.02 6.58
C ILE A 151 33.07 -7.36 5.71
N ARG A 152 32.79 -8.66 5.58
CA ARG A 152 31.59 -9.19 4.93
C ARG A 152 31.14 -10.48 5.60
N TRP A 153 29.83 -10.63 5.85
CA TRP A 153 29.26 -11.82 6.48
C TRP A 153 27.98 -12.28 5.75
N PRO A 154 27.74 -13.60 5.62
CA PRO A 154 26.49 -14.13 5.06
C PRO A 154 25.32 -13.91 6.02
N VAL A 155 24.18 -13.46 5.50
CA VAL A 155 23.01 -13.03 6.29
C VAL A 155 21.78 -13.86 5.97
N LEU A 156 21.33 -13.92 4.72
CA LEU A 156 20.16 -14.72 4.29
C LEU A 156 20.55 -15.80 3.29
N HIS A 157 19.89 -16.95 3.40
CA HIS A 157 20.03 -18.03 2.44
C HIS A 157 19.41 -17.66 1.08
N GLU A 158 19.85 -18.36 0.04
CA GLU A 158 19.13 -18.40 -1.23
C GLU A 158 17.72 -18.99 -1.01
N PRO A 159 16.63 -18.26 -1.31
CA PRO A 159 15.27 -18.74 -1.05
C PRO A 159 14.90 -19.96 -1.91
N SER A 160 15.51 -20.13 -3.08
CA SER A 160 15.15 -21.19 -4.01
C SER A 160 15.57 -22.59 -3.50
N PRO A 161 14.65 -23.55 -3.29
CA PRO A 161 14.97 -24.84 -2.70
C PRO A 161 16.09 -25.66 -3.39
N PRO A 162 16.25 -25.66 -4.73
CA PRO A 162 17.37 -26.30 -5.42
C PRO A 162 18.77 -25.75 -5.04
N PHE A 163 18.83 -24.57 -4.42
CA PHE A 163 20.07 -23.88 -4.04
C PHE A 163 20.22 -23.73 -2.52
N GLN A 164 19.47 -24.53 -1.73
CA GLN A 164 19.50 -24.52 -0.28
C GLN A 164 20.93 -24.59 0.28
N GLY A 165 21.25 -23.69 1.21
CA GLY A 165 22.58 -23.57 1.82
C GLY A 165 23.49 -22.53 1.18
N LEU A 166 23.25 -22.12 -0.07
CA LEU A 166 23.88 -20.92 -0.62
C LEU A 166 23.41 -19.66 0.13
N THR A 167 24.18 -18.57 0.01
CA THR A 167 23.88 -17.25 0.57
C THR A 167 23.52 -16.30 -0.57
N SER A 168 22.35 -15.67 -0.48
CA SER A 168 21.88 -14.66 -1.45
C SER A 168 22.29 -13.24 -1.03
N LEU A 169 22.13 -12.96 0.27
CA LEU A 169 22.34 -11.67 0.93
C LEU A 169 23.49 -11.73 1.93
N TYR A 170 24.43 -10.80 1.80
CA TYR A 170 25.54 -10.58 2.73
C TYR A 170 25.44 -9.17 3.34
N GLY A 171 25.81 -9.02 4.60
CA GLY A 171 26.16 -7.71 5.15
C GLY A 171 27.60 -7.36 4.78
N GLU A 172 27.86 -6.08 4.52
CA GLU A 172 29.21 -5.52 4.39
C GLU A 172 29.36 -4.33 5.35
N GLY A 173 30.58 -4.00 5.76
CA GLY A 173 30.85 -2.93 6.72
C GLY A 173 32.32 -2.88 7.13
N LEU A 174 32.59 -2.34 8.31
CA LEU A 174 33.90 -2.37 8.97
C LEU A 174 33.85 -3.10 10.31
N MET A 175 35.02 -3.60 10.74
CA MET A 175 35.29 -3.98 12.13
C MET A 175 36.51 -3.18 12.62
N LEU A 176 36.39 -2.57 13.79
CA LEU A 176 37.47 -1.87 14.49
C LEU A 176 37.90 -2.73 15.68
N VAL A 177 39.18 -3.08 15.71
CA VAL A 177 39.79 -3.94 16.74
C VAL A 177 40.73 -3.09 17.60
N PRO A 178 40.49 -2.96 18.92
CA PRO A 178 41.36 -2.16 19.78
C PRO A 178 42.72 -2.85 19.98
N ARG A 179 43.80 -2.07 19.92
CA ARG A 179 45.19 -2.53 20.14
C ARG A 179 45.46 -2.90 21.60
N ASP A 180 44.74 -2.29 22.55
CA ASP A 180 44.66 -2.73 23.94
C ASP A 180 43.29 -3.36 24.22
N SER A 181 43.29 -4.69 24.41
CA SER A 181 42.09 -5.48 24.69
C SER A 181 41.87 -5.74 26.20
N SER A 182 42.65 -5.13 27.09
CA SER A 182 42.46 -5.28 28.55
C SER A 182 41.10 -4.78 29.06
N ALA A 183 40.42 -3.94 28.28
CA ALA A 183 39.07 -3.43 28.53
C ALA A 183 37.93 -4.27 27.91
N THR A 184 38.18 -5.28 27.07
CA THR A 184 37.12 -5.91 26.25
C THR A 184 36.25 -6.90 27.03
N SER A 185 35.28 -6.40 27.80
CA SER A 185 34.17 -7.19 28.37
C SER A 185 32.89 -7.18 27.53
N GLY A 186 32.88 -6.47 26.39
CA GLY A 186 31.74 -6.39 25.49
C GLY A 186 32.13 -6.04 24.05
N THR A 187 31.18 -6.21 23.14
CA THR A 187 31.26 -5.86 21.71
C THR A 187 30.14 -4.90 21.36
N ILE A 188 30.38 -3.91 20.49
CA ILE A 188 29.38 -2.89 20.15
C ILE A 188 29.14 -2.87 18.64
N ILE A 189 27.87 -2.81 18.24
CA ILE A 189 27.48 -2.53 16.85
C ILE A 189 27.14 -1.03 16.77
N VAL A 190 27.77 -0.29 15.86
CA VAL A 190 27.52 1.13 15.63
C VAL A 190 26.92 1.30 14.24
N VAL A 191 25.61 1.53 14.17
CA VAL A 191 24.87 1.66 12.91
C VAL A 191 24.81 3.14 12.50
N PRO A 192 25.46 3.55 11.40
CA PRO A 192 25.44 4.92 10.92
C PRO A 192 24.06 5.29 10.33
N ASP A 193 23.85 6.58 10.06
CA ASP A 193 22.74 6.98 9.18
C ASP A 193 22.94 6.46 7.74
N ALA A 194 21.86 6.33 6.97
CA ALA A 194 21.90 5.81 5.60
C ALA A 194 22.85 6.61 4.67
N ASP A 195 23.04 7.91 4.87
CA ASP A 195 23.94 8.74 4.06
C ASP A 195 25.32 8.98 4.72
N GLN A 196 25.67 8.20 5.74
CA GLN A 196 26.98 8.19 6.39
C GLN A 196 27.69 6.86 6.10
N SER A 197 28.94 6.90 5.63
CA SER A 197 29.70 5.65 5.43
C SER A 197 30.24 5.08 6.75
N PRO A 198 30.42 3.75 6.85
CA PRO A 198 31.17 3.13 7.95
C PRO A 198 32.56 3.75 8.18
N GLU A 199 33.24 4.16 7.11
CA GLU A 199 34.55 4.83 7.16
C GLU A 199 34.46 6.21 7.83
N GLN A 200 33.42 7.01 7.55
CA GLN A 200 33.26 8.35 8.11
C GLN A 200 32.96 8.32 9.62
N ILE A 201 32.05 7.45 10.06
CA ILE A 201 31.76 7.29 11.50
C ILE A 201 32.92 6.63 12.27
N SER A 202 33.86 6.01 11.55
CA SER A 202 35.15 5.52 12.06
C SER A 202 36.30 6.52 11.94
N GLY A 203 36.06 7.72 11.40
CA GLY A 203 37.08 8.76 11.19
C GLY A 203 38.18 8.40 10.18
N LEU A 204 37.98 7.36 9.36
CA LEU A 204 38.93 6.92 8.33
C LEU A 204 38.85 7.77 7.06
N VAL A 205 37.71 8.44 6.84
CA VAL A 205 37.42 9.36 5.74
C VAL A 205 36.80 10.64 6.30
N ASP A 206 37.16 11.78 5.72
CA ASP A 206 36.67 13.10 6.16
C ASP A 206 35.15 13.29 5.98
N GLY A 207 34.60 14.29 6.68
CA GLY A 207 33.22 14.74 6.54
C GLY A 207 32.29 14.50 7.75
N MET A 208 32.83 14.10 8.91
CA MET A 208 32.07 13.96 10.16
C MET A 208 32.80 14.61 11.33
N ASP A 209 32.07 15.32 12.20
CA ASP A 209 32.62 15.92 13.42
C ASP A 209 33.19 14.85 14.39
N PRO A 210 34.35 15.08 15.03
CA PRO A 210 34.95 14.13 15.97
C PRO A 210 34.05 13.63 17.10
N GLN A 211 33.07 14.42 17.58
CA GLN A 211 32.11 13.97 18.59
C GLN A 211 31.20 12.86 18.05
N SER A 212 30.76 12.99 16.79
CA SER A 212 29.84 12.06 16.12
C SER A 212 30.53 10.87 15.45
N GLN A 213 31.87 10.82 15.43
CA GLN A 213 32.65 9.63 15.02
C GLN A 213 32.57 8.50 16.07
N VAL A 214 31.34 8.09 16.42
CA VAL A 214 31.04 7.21 17.56
C VAL A 214 31.76 5.85 17.47
N ALA A 215 31.90 5.29 16.28
CA ALA A 215 32.63 4.03 16.11
C ALA A 215 34.11 4.18 16.49
N ARG A 216 34.76 5.26 16.01
CA ARG A 216 36.13 5.61 16.38
C ARG A 216 36.27 5.84 17.89
N ARG A 217 35.40 6.66 18.48
CA ARG A 217 35.44 7.00 19.91
C ARG A 217 35.36 5.75 20.79
N LEU A 218 34.49 4.80 20.45
CA LEU A 218 34.35 3.54 21.17
C LEU A 218 35.53 2.58 20.95
N ALA A 219 36.10 2.53 19.74
CA ALA A 219 37.31 1.74 19.45
C ALA A 219 38.55 2.30 20.19
N GLU A 220 38.75 3.61 20.19
CA GLU A 220 39.82 4.29 20.95
C GLU A 220 39.63 4.21 22.48
N SER A 221 38.45 3.76 22.93
CA SER A 221 38.13 3.45 24.33
C SER A 221 38.30 1.96 24.69
N GLY A 222 38.84 1.13 23.80
CA GLY A 222 39.13 -0.29 24.07
C GLY A 222 38.01 -1.27 23.80
N TYR A 223 36.98 -0.90 23.03
CA TYR A 223 35.88 -1.80 22.63
C TYR A 223 36.05 -2.31 21.20
N ARG A 224 35.73 -3.59 20.94
CA ARG A 224 35.59 -4.09 19.56
C ARG A 224 34.29 -3.55 18.96
N VAL A 225 34.38 -2.86 17.83
CA VAL A 225 33.23 -2.20 17.18
C VAL A 225 32.96 -2.81 15.80
N PHE A 226 31.71 -3.12 15.52
CA PHE A 226 31.22 -3.48 14.18
C PHE A 226 30.42 -2.33 13.59
N VAL A 227 30.72 -1.92 12.36
CA VAL A 227 30.11 -0.78 11.68
C VAL A 227 29.47 -1.24 10.36
N PRO A 228 28.22 -1.75 10.40
CA PRO A 228 27.52 -2.22 9.20
C PRO A 228 27.18 -1.05 8.26
N TYR A 229 27.24 -1.30 6.95
CA TYR A 229 26.78 -0.36 5.93
C TYR A 229 25.25 -0.46 5.77
N LEU A 230 24.56 0.69 5.79
CA LEU A 230 23.14 0.80 5.40
C LEU A 230 23.00 1.30 3.95
N THR A 231 21.86 1.00 3.33
CA THR A 231 21.56 1.40 1.96
C THR A 231 21.38 2.93 1.87
N SER A 232 22.14 3.59 0.98
CA SER A 232 22.15 5.06 0.86
C SER A 232 20.85 5.66 0.31
N ARG A 233 20.55 6.92 0.64
CA ARG A 233 19.42 7.65 0.03
C ARG A 233 19.79 8.26 -1.33
N LYS A 234 20.99 8.00 -1.89
CA LYS A 234 21.44 8.59 -3.16
C LYS A 234 20.44 8.34 -4.29
N GLN A 235 19.93 9.41 -4.88
CA GLN A 235 19.02 9.35 -6.03
C GLN A 235 19.80 9.16 -7.34
N GLU A 236 19.41 8.17 -8.13
CA GLU A 236 19.93 7.92 -9.48
C GLU A 236 18.80 7.40 -10.39
N PRO A 237 18.76 7.77 -11.69
CA PRO A 237 17.78 7.26 -12.66
C PRO A 237 17.88 5.75 -12.88
N ARG A 238 16.91 4.99 -12.38
CA ARG A 238 16.91 3.52 -12.47
C ARG A 238 16.46 3.08 -13.86
N GLY A 239 17.30 2.31 -14.56
CA GLY A 239 17.05 1.88 -15.94
C GLY A 239 16.89 3.03 -16.95
N GLY A 240 17.36 4.24 -16.62
CA GLY A 240 17.12 5.45 -17.43
C GLY A 240 15.67 5.97 -17.37
N ARG A 241 14.93 5.65 -16.30
CA ARG A 241 13.52 6.02 -16.10
C ARG A 241 13.34 6.79 -14.78
N ALA A 242 12.56 6.28 -13.82
CA ALA A 242 12.31 6.95 -12.53
C ALA A 242 13.59 7.26 -11.75
N ASN A 243 13.67 8.44 -11.13
CA ASN A 243 14.79 8.86 -10.30
C ASN A 243 14.56 8.45 -8.84
N LEU A 244 15.07 7.27 -8.46
CA LEU A 244 14.83 6.66 -7.14
C LEU A 244 16.08 6.73 -6.26
N THR A 245 15.87 6.87 -4.94
CA THR A 245 16.91 6.59 -3.94
C THR A 245 17.30 5.10 -4.01
N ASP A 246 18.52 4.71 -3.59
CA ASP A 246 18.84 3.27 -3.52
C ASP A 246 17.86 2.55 -2.57
N ARG A 247 17.40 3.24 -1.50
CA ARG A 247 16.42 2.72 -0.54
C ARG A 247 15.06 2.43 -1.19
N GLU A 248 14.47 3.39 -1.90
CA GLU A 248 13.16 3.22 -2.53
C GLU A 248 13.22 2.16 -3.64
N TYR A 249 14.27 2.15 -4.46
CA TYR A 249 14.46 1.14 -5.51
C TYR A 249 14.40 -0.29 -4.95
N LEU A 250 15.06 -0.55 -3.81
CA LEU A 250 15.08 -1.88 -3.21
C LEU A 250 13.82 -2.18 -2.37
N HIS A 251 13.23 -1.15 -1.74
CA HIS A 251 12.05 -1.30 -0.90
C HIS A 251 10.79 -1.64 -1.71
N ARG A 252 10.58 -1.02 -2.89
CA ARG A 252 9.42 -1.27 -3.77
C ARG A 252 9.20 -2.77 -4.03
N ALA A 253 10.23 -3.47 -4.50
CA ALA A 253 10.17 -4.91 -4.74
C ALA A 253 10.08 -5.73 -3.44
N ALA A 254 10.74 -5.31 -2.35
CA ALA A 254 10.66 -6.02 -1.08
C ALA A 254 9.24 -6.01 -0.49
N PHE A 255 8.56 -4.87 -0.52
CA PHE A 255 7.25 -4.64 0.10
C PHE A 255 6.14 -5.49 -0.53
N GLU A 256 6.11 -5.56 -1.87
CA GLU A 256 5.22 -6.46 -2.63
C GLU A 256 5.43 -7.93 -2.24
N LEU A 257 6.68 -8.30 -1.91
CA LEU A 257 7.09 -9.63 -1.51
C LEU A 257 7.03 -9.86 0.02
N GLY A 258 6.42 -8.95 0.79
CA GLY A 258 6.23 -9.08 2.25
C GLY A 258 7.49 -8.92 3.09
N ARG A 259 8.52 -8.29 2.52
CA ARG A 259 9.77 -7.90 3.20
C ARG A 259 9.87 -6.38 3.24
N THR A 260 10.74 -5.83 4.08
CA THR A 260 11.12 -4.42 3.98
C THR A 260 12.63 -4.29 3.92
N LEU A 261 13.12 -3.21 3.31
CA LEU A 261 14.55 -2.89 3.34
C LEU A 261 15.09 -2.78 4.77
N ALA A 262 14.32 -2.15 5.67
CA ALA A 262 14.65 -2.11 7.09
C ALA A 262 14.66 -3.49 7.74
N GLY A 263 13.79 -4.42 7.31
CA GLY A 263 13.80 -5.82 7.73
C GLY A 263 15.07 -6.54 7.30
N TYR A 264 15.54 -6.35 6.07
CA TYR A 264 16.83 -6.87 5.62
C TYR A 264 18.00 -6.25 6.41
N GLU A 265 17.99 -4.94 6.64
CA GLU A 265 19.03 -4.25 7.43
C GLU A 265 19.04 -4.72 8.89
N VAL A 266 17.87 -4.93 9.51
CA VAL A 266 17.74 -5.61 10.83
C VAL A 266 18.30 -7.03 10.77
N GLN A 267 18.02 -7.83 9.73
CA GLN A 267 18.60 -9.18 9.59
C GLN A 267 20.13 -9.14 9.48
N MET A 268 20.72 -8.11 8.84
CA MET A 268 22.19 -7.92 8.83
C MET A 268 22.74 -7.71 10.24
N ILE A 269 22.09 -6.88 11.07
CA ILE A 269 22.43 -6.68 12.48
C ILE A 269 22.31 -8.00 13.25
N LEU A 270 21.17 -8.69 13.16
CA LEU A 270 20.91 -9.91 13.93
C LEU A 270 21.83 -11.07 13.51
N SER A 271 22.36 -11.07 12.28
CA SER A 271 23.40 -11.99 11.83
C SER A 271 24.78 -11.70 12.45
N LEU A 272 25.11 -10.44 12.74
CA LEU A 272 26.27 -10.10 13.58
C LEU A 272 26.05 -10.57 15.01
N VAL A 273 24.87 -10.35 15.59
CA VAL A 273 24.51 -10.83 16.95
C VAL A 273 24.65 -12.35 17.04
N ASP A 274 24.16 -13.11 16.05
CA ASP A 274 24.32 -14.57 15.99
C ASP A 274 25.79 -15.02 15.99
N ARG A 275 26.68 -14.27 15.33
CA ARG A 275 28.12 -14.56 15.25
C ARG A 275 28.84 -14.21 16.55
N ILE A 276 28.62 -13.01 17.08
CA ILE A 276 29.23 -12.53 18.33
C ILE A 276 28.83 -13.44 19.50
N GLU A 277 27.56 -13.85 19.57
CA GLU A 277 27.05 -14.82 20.56
C GLU A 277 27.78 -16.17 20.44
N LEU A 278 27.94 -16.72 19.22
CA LEU A 278 28.61 -18.01 19.02
C LEU A 278 30.11 -17.97 19.38
N GLN A 279 30.81 -16.91 18.98
CA GLN A 279 32.26 -16.80 19.14
C GLN A 279 32.67 -16.22 20.51
N SER A 280 31.79 -15.49 21.20
CA SER A 280 32.05 -14.86 22.50
C SER A 280 30.81 -14.82 23.41
N PRO A 281 30.26 -15.99 23.82
CA PRO A 281 29.03 -16.12 24.65
C PRO A 281 29.17 -15.62 26.11
N LYS A 282 30.19 -14.80 26.39
CA LYS A 282 30.43 -14.11 27.67
C LYS A 282 30.61 -12.60 27.51
N HIS A 283 30.63 -12.09 26.28
CA HIS A 283 30.77 -10.67 26.00
C HIS A 283 29.39 -10.07 25.81
N SER A 284 29.06 -9.04 26.58
CA SER A 284 27.81 -8.30 26.36
C SER A 284 27.79 -7.66 24.98
N ILE A 285 26.61 -7.62 24.35
CA ILE A 285 26.40 -6.99 23.04
C ILE A 285 25.69 -5.64 23.24
N GLY A 286 26.31 -4.56 22.78
CA GLY A 286 25.74 -3.22 22.75
C GLY A 286 25.38 -2.79 21.33
N ILE A 287 24.44 -1.86 21.20
CA ILE A 287 24.17 -1.19 19.93
C ILE A 287 24.02 0.32 20.11
N TYR A 288 24.63 1.09 19.20
CA TYR A 288 24.38 2.51 19.01
C TYR A 288 23.86 2.72 17.58
N GLY A 289 22.87 3.58 17.40
CA GLY A 289 22.38 3.96 16.08
C GLY A 289 22.05 5.43 15.98
N TYR A 290 22.46 6.08 14.88
CA TYR A 290 22.08 7.46 14.54
C TYR A 290 21.20 7.48 13.28
N GLY A 291 20.17 8.34 13.25
CA GLY A 291 19.29 8.52 12.09
C GLY A 291 18.61 7.22 11.67
N GLU A 292 18.80 6.79 10.43
CA GLU A 292 18.28 5.49 9.94
C GLU A 292 18.91 4.32 10.72
N GLY A 293 20.18 4.42 11.11
CA GLY A 293 20.81 3.48 12.02
C GLY A 293 20.17 3.46 13.41
N GLY A 294 19.63 4.60 13.87
CA GLY A 294 18.82 4.69 15.09
C GLY A 294 17.52 3.90 14.99
N MET A 295 16.83 3.97 13.85
CA MET A 295 15.65 3.16 13.55
C MET A 295 15.98 1.66 13.54
N ILE A 296 16.99 1.26 12.76
CA ILE A 296 17.42 -0.14 12.63
C ILE A 296 17.88 -0.70 13.98
N SER A 297 18.61 0.09 14.78
CA SER A 297 19.08 -0.33 16.11
C SER A 297 17.94 -0.54 17.09
N LEU A 298 16.94 0.36 17.11
CA LEU A 298 15.76 0.21 17.96
C LEU A 298 14.94 -1.03 17.55
N PHE A 299 14.74 -1.26 16.26
CA PHE A 299 14.03 -2.45 15.76
C PHE A 299 14.78 -3.76 16.04
N ALA A 300 16.08 -3.80 15.78
CA ALA A 300 16.91 -4.99 16.04
C ALA A 300 16.92 -5.33 17.54
N ALA A 301 17.14 -4.35 18.41
CA ALA A 301 17.12 -4.56 19.85
C ALA A 301 15.71 -4.82 20.41
N ALA A 302 14.65 -4.29 19.80
CA ALA A 302 13.28 -4.62 20.17
C ALA A 302 12.97 -6.11 19.89
N ILE A 303 13.37 -6.63 18.73
CA ILE A 303 13.17 -8.03 18.33
C ILE A 303 14.06 -8.99 19.14
N ASP A 304 15.36 -8.69 19.27
CA ASP A 304 16.35 -9.60 19.84
C ASP A 304 16.84 -9.15 21.23
N THR A 305 16.66 -10.03 22.22
CA THR A 305 16.99 -9.74 23.62
C THR A 305 18.47 -9.90 23.98
N ARG A 306 19.32 -10.41 23.08
CA ARG A 306 20.78 -10.55 23.33
C ARG A 306 21.53 -9.21 23.30
N ILE A 307 20.99 -8.22 22.59
CA ILE A 307 21.49 -6.84 22.62
C ILE A 307 21.11 -6.24 23.98
N GLY A 308 22.04 -6.19 24.93
CA GLY A 308 21.82 -5.85 26.34
C GLY A 308 21.92 -4.36 26.71
N SER A 309 22.46 -3.53 25.80
CA SER A 309 22.55 -2.09 25.96
C SER A 309 22.31 -1.39 24.63
N VAL A 310 21.43 -0.38 24.61
CA VAL A 310 20.90 0.24 23.40
C VAL A 310 21.01 1.76 23.48
N ALA A 311 21.50 2.40 22.43
CA ALA A 311 21.47 3.86 22.28
C ALA A 311 20.88 4.24 20.91
N VAL A 312 19.90 5.15 20.91
CA VAL A 312 19.17 5.60 19.72
C VAL A 312 19.27 7.13 19.64
N SER A 313 19.86 7.62 18.56
CA SER A 313 20.16 9.03 18.33
C SER A 313 19.52 9.54 17.05
N GLY A 314 19.04 10.79 17.04
CA GLY A 314 18.46 11.45 15.86
C GLY A 314 17.18 10.82 15.26
N PHE A 315 16.55 9.83 15.91
CA PHE A 315 15.38 9.10 15.38
C PHE A 315 14.13 9.12 16.27
N PHE A 316 14.28 9.10 17.60
CA PHE A 316 13.15 8.81 18.50
C PHE A 316 12.15 9.99 18.57
N GLY A 317 10.87 9.72 18.31
CA GLY A 317 9.80 10.72 18.34
C GLY A 317 8.48 10.17 17.79
N PRO A 318 7.46 11.02 17.61
CA PRO A 318 6.17 10.62 17.04
C PRO A 318 6.33 9.90 15.69
N ARG A 319 5.50 8.88 15.45
CA ARG A 319 5.55 8.04 14.23
C ARG A 319 4.28 8.18 13.38
N GLU A 320 3.28 8.86 13.91
CA GLU A 320 1.95 9.05 13.34
C GLU A 320 1.99 9.81 11.99
N ALA A 321 2.97 10.69 11.81
CA ALA A 321 3.21 11.43 10.56
C ALA A 321 4.10 10.67 9.54
N SER A 322 4.49 9.42 9.79
CA SER A 322 5.44 8.65 8.96
C SER A 322 4.99 8.39 7.51
N TRP A 323 3.72 8.68 7.18
CA TRP A 323 3.22 8.74 5.81
C TRP A 323 3.81 9.89 4.98
N ASN A 324 4.50 10.86 5.59
CA ASN A 324 5.28 11.92 4.91
C ASN A 324 6.77 11.58 4.74
N GLU A 325 7.31 10.65 5.53
CA GLU A 325 8.74 10.30 5.50
C GLU A 325 9.11 9.57 4.19
N PRO A 326 10.39 9.24 3.92
CA PRO A 326 10.75 8.34 2.82
C PRO A 326 9.93 7.04 2.83
N ILE A 327 9.55 6.54 1.65
CA ILE A 327 8.59 5.42 1.55
C ILE A 327 9.08 4.14 2.24
N ASP A 328 10.39 3.93 2.36
CA ASP A 328 10.95 2.77 3.06
C ASP A 328 10.73 2.78 4.58
N ARG A 329 10.20 3.89 5.14
CA ARG A 329 9.79 4.07 6.53
C ARG A 329 8.27 3.96 6.73
N ASN A 330 7.50 3.64 5.68
CA ASN A 330 6.03 3.60 5.65
C ASN A 330 5.47 2.20 5.94
N PHE A 331 5.89 1.60 7.06
CA PHE A 331 5.66 0.19 7.41
C PHE A 331 4.18 -0.21 7.52
N PHE A 332 3.75 -1.25 6.80
CA PHE A 332 2.38 -1.74 6.87
C PHE A 332 2.00 -2.20 8.28
N ARG A 333 0.84 -1.74 8.79
CA ARG A 333 0.27 -2.09 10.10
C ARG A 333 1.06 -1.64 11.34
N LEU A 334 2.22 -0.98 11.20
CA LEU A 334 3.06 -0.59 12.35
C LEU A 334 2.33 0.28 13.38
N LEU A 335 1.64 1.35 12.97
CA LEU A 335 0.99 2.28 13.91
C LEU A 335 -0.21 1.70 14.64
N SER A 336 -0.84 0.65 14.09
CA SER A 336 -1.87 -0.13 14.79
C SER A 336 -1.29 -1.04 15.88
N HIS A 337 0.03 -1.27 15.90
CA HIS A 337 0.72 -2.12 16.86
C HIS A 337 1.65 -1.36 17.81
N ALA A 338 2.52 -0.47 17.31
CA ALA A 338 3.55 0.22 18.08
C ALA A 338 3.89 1.61 17.54
N GLY A 339 4.00 2.60 18.43
CA GLY A 339 4.71 3.86 18.20
C GLY A 339 6.05 3.87 18.92
N ALA A 340 6.70 5.04 19.00
CA ALA A 340 7.97 5.18 19.72
C ALA A 340 7.91 4.74 21.19
N THR A 341 6.81 5.04 21.89
CA THR A 341 6.53 4.58 23.26
C THR A 341 6.63 3.06 23.38
N GLU A 342 5.86 2.34 22.56
CA GLU A 342 5.81 0.88 22.53
C GLU A 342 7.16 0.26 22.11
N LEU A 343 7.87 0.87 21.17
CA LEU A 343 9.19 0.42 20.72
C LEU A 343 10.25 0.53 21.84
N ALA A 344 10.27 1.63 22.59
CA ALA A 344 11.10 1.75 23.79
C ALA A 344 10.74 0.70 24.85
N MET A 345 9.45 0.43 25.06
CA MET A 345 8.98 -0.58 26.01
C MET A 345 9.42 -2.01 25.66
N MET A 346 9.67 -2.35 24.39
CA MET A 346 10.28 -3.65 24.01
C MET A 346 11.72 -3.83 24.49
N ILE A 347 12.41 -2.75 24.88
CA ILE A 347 13.78 -2.79 25.41
C ILE A 347 13.83 -3.15 26.91
N ALA A 348 12.69 -3.10 27.62
CA ALA A 348 12.61 -3.42 29.06
C ALA A 348 13.26 -4.77 29.44
N GLY A 349 13.82 -4.80 30.65
CA GLY A 349 14.81 -5.79 31.10
C GLY A 349 16.27 -5.38 30.83
N ARG A 350 16.51 -4.34 30.02
CA ARG A 350 17.83 -3.95 29.47
C ARG A 350 18.00 -2.43 29.45
N ASN A 351 19.19 -1.95 29.09
CA ASN A 351 19.53 -0.53 29.10
C ASN A 351 19.13 0.16 27.79
N LEU A 352 18.56 1.36 27.92
CA LEU A 352 18.15 2.20 26.79
C LEU A 352 18.60 3.65 27.02
N VAL A 353 19.27 4.23 26.02
CA VAL A 353 19.52 5.67 25.90
C VAL A 353 18.74 6.20 24.70
N ILE A 354 17.93 7.23 24.93
CA ILE A 354 17.40 8.08 23.86
C ILE A 354 18.20 9.38 23.82
N GLU A 355 18.96 9.59 22.75
CA GLU A 355 19.70 10.82 22.50
C GLU A 355 18.91 11.70 21.52
N THR A 356 18.49 12.87 22.00
CA THR A 356 17.67 13.82 21.23
C THR A 356 18.53 14.80 20.43
N SER A 357 19.61 14.29 19.82
CA SER A 357 20.39 15.03 18.83
C SER A 357 19.51 15.47 17.65
N ARG A 358 19.96 16.45 16.88
CA ARG A 358 19.36 16.73 15.57
C ARG A 358 19.51 15.48 14.69
N GLY A 359 18.42 15.09 14.03
CA GLY A 359 18.38 13.95 13.11
C GLY A 359 18.75 14.33 11.67
N PRO A 360 18.86 13.35 10.76
CA PRO A 360 18.98 13.62 9.32
C PRO A 360 17.72 14.34 8.79
N GLU A 361 17.90 15.24 7.83
CA GLU A 361 16.81 16.01 7.22
C GLU A 361 16.94 15.96 5.70
N VAL A 362 15.87 15.53 5.01
CA VAL A 362 15.88 15.21 3.58
C VAL A 362 14.54 15.58 2.97
N VAL A 363 14.55 16.27 1.81
CA VAL A 363 13.35 16.57 1.03
C VAL A 363 13.46 15.88 -0.33
N LEU A 364 12.48 15.04 -0.65
CA LEU A 364 12.39 14.35 -1.95
C LEU A 364 11.22 14.92 -2.75
N SER A 365 11.52 15.40 -3.96
CA SER A 365 10.60 16.05 -4.91
C SER A 365 9.56 15.14 -5.55
N GLY A 366 9.80 13.82 -5.58
CA GLY A 366 8.91 12.85 -6.24
C GLY A 366 9.14 12.69 -7.75
N ASP A 367 10.38 12.82 -8.23
CA ASP A 367 10.76 12.70 -9.66
C ASP A 367 10.69 11.25 -10.20
N GLY A 368 9.52 10.62 -10.08
CA GLY A 368 9.27 9.20 -10.32
C GLY A 368 9.43 8.33 -9.07
N GLY A 369 10.08 8.85 -8.01
CA GLY A 369 10.01 8.32 -6.65
C GLY A 369 8.81 8.87 -5.87
N ALA A 370 8.65 8.42 -4.62
CA ALA A 370 7.65 9.00 -3.71
C ALA A 370 8.13 10.38 -3.20
N PRO A 371 7.30 11.44 -3.24
CA PRO A 371 7.61 12.69 -2.57
C PRO A 371 7.60 12.45 -1.05
N ALA A 372 8.57 13.05 -0.36
CA ALA A 372 8.80 12.81 1.06
C ALA A 372 9.54 13.96 1.74
N GLU A 373 9.33 14.08 3.06
CA GLU A 373 10.01 15.03 3.93
C GLU A 373 10.44 14.31 5.22
N LEU A 374 11.74 14.10 5.38
CA LEU A 374 12.36 13.63 6.61
C LEU A 374 12.83 14.85 7.42
N LYS A 375 12.43 14.89 8.69
CA LYS A 375 12.73 15.97 9.65
C LYS A 375 13.40 15.41 10.89
N SER A 376 14.20 16.24 11.56
CA SER A 376 14.67 15.93 12.91
C SER A 376 13.46 15.74 13.85
N PRO A 377 13.46 14.70 14.70
CA PRO A 377 12.48 14.59 15.78
C PRO A 377 12.53 15.82 16.70
N SER A 378 11.38 16.21 17.27
CA SER A 378 11.32 17.26 18.29
C SER A 378 11.78 16.68 19.65
N PRO A 379 12.82 17.24 20.31
CA PRO A 379 13.30 16.74 21.61
C PRO A 379 12.22 16.68 22.69
N ASP A 380 11.31 17.66 22.73
CA ASP A 380 10.24 17.71 23.74
C ASP A 380 9.07 16.75 23.41
N ALA A 381 8.92 16.34 22.15
CA ALA A 381 7.99 15.26 21.79
C ALA A 381 8.59 13.89 22.07
N ALA A 382 9.89 13.73 21.79
CA ALA A 382 10.68 12.54 22.15
C ALA A 382 10.66 12.29 23.66
N GLU A 383 10.91 13.32 24.46
CA GLU A 383 10.90 13.26 25.93
C GLU A 383 9.53 12.84 26.50
N LYS A 384 8.44 13.42 26.01
CA LYS A 384 7.08 13.04 26.45
C LYS A 384 6.77 11.57 26.16
N LEU A 385 7.12 11.07 24.98
CA LEU A 385 6.90 9.66 24.61
C LEU A 385 7.82 8.71 25.39
N PHE A 386 9.07 9.12 25.64
CA PHE A 386 10.03 8.40 26.47
C PHE A 386 9.55 8.31 27.92
N ASP A 387 9.03 9.39 28.51
CA ASP A 387 8.50 9.36 29.87
C ASP A 387 7.23 8.53 29.98
N VAL A 388 6.33 8.55 28.99
CA VAL A 388 5.17 7.65 28.97
C VAL A 388 5.62 6.18 28.87
N ALA A 389 6.67 5.86 28.11
CA ALA A 389 7.25 4.52 28.08
C ALA A 389 7.85 4.14 29.44
N ARG A 390 8.75 4.98 29.97
CA ARG A 390 9.47 4.78 31.23
C ARG A 390 8.52 4.58 32.42
N ASN A 391 7.49 5.41 32.53
CA ASN A 391 6.50 5.35 33.61
C ASN A 391 5.55 4.12 33.53
N ARG A 392 5.53 3.38 32.41
CA ARG A 392 4.78 2.11 32.26
C ARG A 392 5.62 0.87 32.61
N LEU A 393 6.88 1.02 33.00
CA LEU A 393 7.82 -0.08 33.30
C LEU A 393 8.18 -0.14 34.80
N THR A 394 8.92 -1.18 35.20
CA THR A 394 9.35 -1.38 36.60
C THR A 394 10.31 -0.28 37.06
N GLN A 395 10.46 -0.09 38.39
CA GLN A 395 11.49 0.81 38.94
C GLN A 395 12.92 0.40 38.53
N SER A 396 13.14 -0.89 38.25
CA SER A 396 14.41 -1.40 37.72
C SER A 396 14.68 -0.84 36.32
N ASP A 397 13.67 -0.91 35.43
CA ASP A 397 13.76 -0.38 34.07
C ASP A 397 13.82 1.15 34.02
N GLN A 398 13.12 1.83 34.93
CA GLN A 398 13.17 3.29 35.07
C GLN A 398 14.60 3.82 35.38
N ALA A 399 15.44 3.00 36.02
CA ALA A 399 16.86 3.31 36.25
C ALA A 399 17.78 2.87 35.10
N ARG A 400 17.38 1.87 34.30
CA ARG A 400 18.08 1.43 33.07
C ARG A 400 17.88 2.39 31.89
N PHE A 401 16.79 3.17 31.90
CA PHE A 401 16.35 4.04 30.82
C PHE A 401 16.79 5.51 31.05
N LEU A 402 17.66 6.03 30.17
CA LEU A 402 18.13 7.42 30.16
C LEU A 402 17.65 8.17 28.90
N LEU A 403 17.39 9.47 29.05
CA LEU A 403 17.25 10.41 27.92
C LEU A 403 18.31 11.50 28.05
N VAL A 404 18.90 11.89 26.91
CA VAL A 404 19.95 12.91 26.82
C VAL A 404 19.53 13.98 25.80
N LYS A 405 19.66 15.26 26.19
CA LYS A 405 19.54 16.43 25.32
C LYS A 405 20.95 17.03 25.12
N PRO A 406 21.66 16.75 24.01
CA PRO A 406 23.03 17.21 23.81
C PRO A 406 23.07 18.72 23.52
N GLU A 407 23.89 19.47 24.26
CA GLU A 407 23.92 20.95 24.22
C GLU A 407 24.29 21.53 22.84
N ASN A 408 25.05 20.79 22.03
CA ASN A 408 25.48 21.19 20.69
C ASN A 408 24.68 20.50 19.56
N GLU A 409 23.55 19.85 19.90
CA GLU A 409 22.69 19.06 18.98
C GLU A 409 23.38 17.88 18.26
N LEU A 410 24.69 17.65 18.44
CA LEU A 410 25.45 16.61 17.78
C LEU A 410 25.20 15.23 18.40
N ALA A 411 25.17 14.21 17.54
CA ALA A 411 25.11 12.80 17.94
C ALA A 411 26.41 12.35 18.62
N GLY A 412 26.31 11.39 19.54
CA GLY A 412 27.46 10.74 20.18
C GLY A 412 27.96 11.45 21.44
N SER A 413 27.07 12.08 22.21
CA SER A 413 27.47 12.82 23.41
C SER A 413 27.94 11.91 24.55
N ASP A 414 28.88 12.42 25.35
CA ASP A 414 29.53 11.67 26.43
C ASP A 414 28.56 11.03 27.44
N PRO A 415 27.46 11.68 27.89
CA PRO A 415 26.47 11.03 28.75
C PRO A 415 25.81 9.81 28.09
N SER A 416 25.49 9.90 26.80
CA SER A 416 24.88 8.81 26.04
C SER A 416 25.82 7.61 25.92
N LEU A 417 27.08 7.86 25.54
CA LEU A 417 28.07 6.80 25.34
C LEU A 417 28.50 6.19 26.69
N ASN A 418 28.67 6.98 27.74
CA ASN A 418 28.99 6.46 29.08
C ASN A 418 27.85 5.59 29.64
N HIS A 419 26.57 5.94 29.46
CA HIS A 419 25.44 5.10 29.92
C HIS A 419 25.28 3.83 29.08
N LEU A 420 25.46 3.91 27.75
CA LEU A 420 25.53 2.74 26.87
C LEU A 420 26.59 1.75 27.36
N ILE A 421 27.81 2.24 27.69
CA ILE A 421 28.91 1.43 28.20
C ILE A 421 28.64 0.88 29.60
N ALA A 422 28.15 1.70 30.54
CA ALA A 422 27.83 1.24 31.91
C ALA A 422 26.81 0.09 31.88
N GLY A 423 25.79 0.21 31.03
CA GLY A 423 24.81 -0.85 30.78
C GLY A 423 25.39 -2.12 30.14
N LEU A 424 26.40 -1.97 29.26
CA LEU A 424 27.12 -3.07 28.61
C LEU A 424 27.96 -3.88 29.62
N ILE A 425 28.68 -3.19 30.51
CA ILE A 425 29.65 -3.81 31.43
C ILE A 425 29.08 -4.08 32.84
N HIS A 426 27.78 -3.86 33.02
CA HIS A 426 27.04 -4.02 34.29
C HIS A 426 27.64 -3.28 35.50
N LYS A 427 28.34 -2.16 35.27
CA LYS A 427 28.77 -1.24 36.34
C LYS A 427 27.67 -0.22 36.64
N LYS A 428 27.67 0.31 37.86
CA LYS A 428 26.95 1.56 38.15
C LYS A 428 27.67 2.73 37.50
N THR A 429 26.91 3.77 37.17
CA THR A 429 27.40 5.05 36.64
C THR A 429 28.02 5.92 37.74
N ASP A 430 29.10 5.42 38.35
CA ASP A 430 30.04 6.28 39.09
C ASP A 430 30.79 7.18 38.09
N SER A 431 31.18 8.38 38.53
CA SER A 431 31.44 9.54 37.65
C SER A 431 32.81 9.57 36.95
N GLU A 432 33.27 8.43 36.43
CA GLU A 432 34.47 8.34 35.58
C GLU A 432 34.06 8.33 34.11
N ASN A 433 34.67 9.20 33.28
CA ASN A 433 34.47 9.14 31.83
C ASN A 433 35.13 7.86 31.28
N ILE A 434 34.30 6.90 30.88
CA ILE A 434 34.75 5.60 30.35
C ILE A 434 35.13 5.72 28.87
N VAL A 435 34.49 6.66 28.16
CA VAL A 435 34.70 6.90 26.72
C VAL A 435 35.68 8.06 26.49
N VAL A 436 36.52 7.92 25.46
CA VAL A 436 37.49 8.93 25.05
C VAL A 436 36.80 10.21 24.57
N ASP A 437 37.15 11.32 25.22
CA ASP A 437 36.88 12.71 24.82
C ASP A 437 37.25 12.95 23.35
N ALA A 438 36.31 13.48 22.56
CA ALA A 438 36.48 13.72 21.12
C ALA A 438 37.70 14.61 20.79
N ASN A 439 38.12 15.47 21.72
CA ASN A 439 39.29 16.35 21.59
C ASN A 439 40.63 15.61 21.84
N ARG A 440 40.60 14.30 22.13
CA ARG A 440 41.76 13.48 22.50
C ARG A 440 41.93 12.24 21.62
N LEU A 441 41.24 12.19 20.48
CA LEU A 441 41.36 11.10 19.52
C LEU A 441 42.73 11.13 18.84
N SER A 442 43.37 9.97 18.77
CA SER A 442 44.71 9.76 18.21
C SER A 442 44.70 9.87 16.67
N PRO A 443 45.80 10.29 16.02
CA PRO A 443 45.86 10.43 14.56
C PRO A 443 45.49 9.13 13.82
N ILE A 444 44.92 9.31 12.63
CA ILE A 444 44.48 8.21 11.75
C ILE A 444 45.44 8.08 10.58
N GLU A 445 45.89 6.86 10.30
CA GLU A 445 46.58 6.50 9.07
C GLU A 445 45.58 5.80 8.13
N SER A 446 45.28 6.41 6.98
CA SER A 446 44.34 5.87 5.99
C SER A 446 44.66 6.36 4.56
N SER A 447 44.08 5.70 3.55
CA SER A 447 44.17 6.12 2.15
C SER A 447 42.82 6.63 1.64
N GLN A 448 42.61 7.95 1.73
CA GLN A 448 41.34 8.63 1.42
C GLN A 448 40.75 8.20 0.06
N ASP A 449 41.52 8.33 -1.04
CA ASP A 449 41.05 7.99 -2.40
C ASP A 449 40.64 6.51 -2.53
N SER A 450 41.42 5.60 -1.93
CA SER A 450 41.17 4.16 -1.95
C SER A 450 39.89 3.79 -1.17
N LEU A 451 39.67 4.45 -0.03
CA LEU A 451 38.46 4.28 0.77
C LEU A 451 37.23 4.85 0.06
N LEU A 452 37.32 6.03 -0.55
CA LEU A 452 36.24 6.63 -1.34
C LEU A 452 35.81 5.73 -2.51
N GLN A 453 36.77 5.15 -3.24
CA GLN A 453 36.47 4.16 -4.29
C GLN A 453 35.85 2.87 -3.71
N SER A 454 36.31 2.43 -2.54
CA SER A 454 35.78 1.24 -1.85
C SER A 454 34.34 1.42 -1.35
N ILE A 455 33.96 2.63 -0.93
CA ILE A 455 32.60 3.00 -0.51
C ILE A 455 31.61 2.87 -1.68
N ASP A 456 31.90 3.46 -2.84
CA ASP A 456 31.00 3.34 -4.01
C ASP A 456 30.91 1.89 -4.50
N ALA A 457 32.03 1.17 -4.52
CA ALA A 457 32.06 -0.25 -4.86
C ALA A 457 31.23 -1.10 -3.87
N ARG A 458 31.23 -0.77 -2.57
CA ARG A 458 30.35 -1.40 -1.56
C ARG A 458 28.89 -1.11 -1.85
N ARG A 459 28.53 0.17 -2.07
CA ARG A 459 27.16 0.59 -2.40
C ARG A 459 26.61 -0.20 -3.60
N GLN A 460 27.37 -0.28 -4.69
CA GLN A 460 26.96 -1.04 -5.89
C GLN A 460 26.74 -2.53 -5.59
N ARG A 461 27.64 -3.19 -4.84
CA ARG A 461 27.45 -4.60 -4.43
C ARG A 461 26.19 -4.80 -3.58
N MET A 462 25.92 -3.88 -2.65
CA MET A 462 24.77 -3.94 -1.75
C MET A 462 23.44 -3.83 -2.52
N ILE A 463 23.34 -2.88 -3.46
CA ILE A 463 22.17 -2.75 -4.34
C ILE A 463 21.95 -4.03 -5.14
N GLN A 464 22.99 -4.51 -5.83
CA GLN A 464 22.91 -5.67 -6.72
C GLN A 464 22.54 -6.97 -5.99
N GLN A 465 22.95 -7.17 -4.74
CA GLN A 465 22.60 -8.38 -4.00
C GLN A 465 21.19 -8.34 -3.38
N VAL A 466 20.72 -7.18 -2.92
CA VAL A 466 19.33 -7.04 -2.41
C VAL A 466 18.34 -7.18 -3.57
N ASP A 467 18.62 -6.57 -4.72
CA ASP A 467 17.80 -6.72 -5.93
C ASP A 467 17.76 -8.18 -6.39
N ARG A 468 18.91 -8.84 -6.55
CA ARG A 468 18.98 -10.27 -6.89
C ARG A 468 18.21 -11.15 -5.88
N HIS A 469 18.28 -10.85 -4.59
CA HIS A 469 17.53 -11.58 -3.56
C HIS A 469 16.01 -11.39 -3.72
N ASN A 470 15.54 -10.16 -3.94
CA ASN A 470 14.14 -9.88 -4.27
C ASN A 470 13.70 -10.61 -5.55
N GLN A 471 14.50 -10.60 -6.63
CA GLN A 471 14.19 -11.32 -7.86
C GLN A 471 14.18 -12.85 -7.69
N ALA A 472 14.87 -13.40 -6.68
CA ALA A 472 14.80 -14.81 -6.33
C ALA A 472 13.54 -15.15 -5.51
N ILE A 473 13.18 -14.32 -4.51
CA ILE A 473 11.91 -14.45 -3.78
C ILE A 473 10.71 -14.34 -4.76
N LEU A 474 10.79 -13.46 -5.75
CA LEU A 474 9.79 -13.33 -6.80
C LEU A 474 9.62 -14.61 -7.63
N GLN A 475 10.70 -15.32 -7.94
CA GLN A 475 10.64 -16.62 -8.66
C GLN A 475 10.02 -17.73 -7.81
N GLU A 476 10.22 -17.71 -6.49
CA GLU A 476 9.61 -18.67 -5.57
C GLU A 476 8.14 -18.35 -5.21
N SER A 477 7.73 -17.09 -5.38
CA SER A 477 6.41 -16.60 -4.97
C SER A 477 5.20 -17.42 -5.50
N PRO A 478 5.17 -17.90 -6.76
CA PRO A 478 4.10 -18.80 -7.23
C PRO A 478 4.03 -20.12 -6.44
N PHE A 479 5.15 -20.68 -5.97
CA PHE A 479 5.15 -21.90 -5.15
C PHE A 479 4.65 -21.60 -3.73
N VAL A 480 5.03 -20.46 -3.16
CA VAL A 480 4.52 -19.99 -1.85
C VAL A 480 2.99 -19.80 -1.90
N ARG A 481 2.46 -19.15 -2.95
CA ARG A 481 1.00 -18.97 -3.11
C ARG A 481 0.27 -20.30 -3.35
N ASN A 482 0.85 -21.24 -4.09
CA ASN A 482 0.30 -22.59 -4.23
C ASN A 482 0.22 -23.34 -2.87
N ALA A 483 1.22 -23.16 -1.99
CA ALA A 483 1.18 -23.71 -0.64
C ALA A 483 0.17 -23.00 0.27
N PHE A 484 0.05 -21.67 0.16
CA PHE A 484 -0.96 -20.86 0.86
C PHE A 484 -2.38 -21.29 0.49
N MET A 485 -2.71 -21.35 -0.80
CA MET A 485 -4.04 -21.72 -1.33
C MET A 485 -4.37 -23.24 -1.25
N SER A 486 -3.52 -24.04 -0.58
CA SER A 486 -3.60 -25.52 -0.57
C SER A 486 -4.86 -26.11 0.08
N LYS A 487 -5.66 -25.33 0.82
CA LYS A 487 -6.88 -25.79 1.51
C LYS A 487 -8.17 -25.59 0.69
N LEU A 488 -8.07 -25.07 -0.55
CA LEU A 488 -9.23 -24.95 -1.44
C LEU A 488 -9.81 -26.33 -1.81
N ASP A 489 -11.08 -26.56 -1.45
CA ASP A 489 -11.76 -27.84 -1.65
C ASP A 489 -12.52 -27.87 -2.98
N THR A 490 -11.82 -28.14 -4.08
CA THR A 490 -12.42 -28.17 -5.43
C THR A 490 -13.09 -29.51 -5.77
N ARG A 491 -13.71 -30.20 -4.81
CA ARG A 491 -14.47 -31.45 -5.07
C ARG A 491 -15.88 -31.19 -5.61
N SER A 492 -16.45 -30.03 -5.31
CA SER A 492 -17.66 -29.48 -5.93
C SER A 492 -17.66 -27.96 -5.77
N VAL A 493 -18.60 -27.26 -6.42
CA VAL A 493 -18.75 -25.80 -6.28
C VAL A 493 -19.10 -25.41 -4.84
N GLU A 494 -20.01 -26.15 -4.20
CA GLU A 494 -20.51 -25.88 -2.84
C GLU A 494 -19.49 -26.24 -1.75
N ALA A 495 -18.50 -27.06 -2.08
CA ALA A 495 -17.34 -27.33 -1.23
C ALA A 495 -16.29 -26.22 -1.39
N PHE A 496 -16.05 -25.79 -2.63
CA PHE A 496 -15.14 -24.70 -2.94
C PHE A 496 -15.59 -23.38 -2.30
N GLU A 497 -16.85 -22.99 -2.47
CA GLU A 497 -17.45 -21.79 -1.88
C GLU A 497 -17.21 -21.72 -0.35
N LYS A 498 -17.39 -22.84 0.36
CA LYS A 498 -17.14 -22.91 1.81
C LYS A 498 -15.65 -22.81 2.17
N SER A 499 -14.77 -23.39 1.36
CA SER A 499 -13.33 -23.33 1.60
C SER A 499 -12.74 -21.94 1.33
N VAL A 500 -13.26 -21.22 0.33
CA VAL A 500 -12.71 -19.94 -0.12
C VAL A 500 -13.06 -18.78 0.82
N GLU A 501 -14.11 -18.87 1.64
CA GLU A 501 -14.41 -17.86 2.68
C GLU A 501 -13.20 -17.57 3.58
N SER A 502 -12.49 -18.62 4.02
CA SER A 502 -11.29 -18.46 4.88
C SER A 502 -10.17 -17.66 4.22
N TYR A 503 -10.04 -17.72 2.89
CA TYR A 503 -9.12 -16.89 2.11
C TYR A 503 -9.68 -15.49 1.88
N ARG A 504 -10.99 -15.34 1.72
CA ARG A 504 -11.66 -14.04 1.60
C ARG A 504 -11.52 -13.22 2.88
N ASP A 505 -11.56 -13.86 4.05
CA ASP A 505 -11.35 -13.18 5.34
C ASP A 505 -9.89 -12.77 5.53
N ILE A 506 -8.90 -13.62 5.19
CA ILE A 506 -7.48 -13.20 5.16
C ILE A 506 -7.27 -12.03 4.18
N TYR A 507 -7.91 -12.06 3.02
CA TYR A 507 -7.85 -10.97 2.05
C TYR A 507 -8.50 -9.69 2.55
N ARG A 508 -9.62 -9.79 3.27
CA ARG A 508 -10.35 -8.69 3.91
C ARG A 508 -9.55 -8.05 5.05
N ASP A 509 -8.87 -8.86 5.87
CA ASP A 509 -8.40 -8.45 7.20
C ASP A 509 -6.86 -8.31 7.29
N GLU A 510 -6.11 -9.12 6.55
CA GLU A 510 -4.64 -9.05 6.50
C GLU A 510 -4.13 -8.26 5.29
N VAL A 511 -4.76 -8.37 4.11
CA VAL A 511 -4.28 -7.75 2.86
C VAL A 511 -4.91 -6.38 2.60
N ILE A 512 -6.22 -6.32 2.32
CA ILE A 512 -6.92 -5.06 2.06
C ILE A 512 -7.09 -4.26 3.37
N GLY A 513 -7.52 -4.94 4.44
CA GLY A 513 -7.83 -4.39 5.76
C GLY A 513 -9.13 -3.59 5.77
N HIS A 514 -10.25 -4.16 6.24
CA HIS A 514 -11.53 -3.42 6.38
C HIS A 514 -11.54 -2.42 7.54
N PHE A 515 -12.52 -1.51 7.55
CA PHE A 515 -12.83 -0.67 8.71
C PHE A 515 -14.07 -1.21 9.43
N ASP A 516 -14.03 -1.28 10.77
CA ASP A 516 -15.18 -1.68 11.61
C ASP A 516 -16.23 -0.57 11.78
N ASP A 517 -16.01 0.59 11.14
CA ASP A 517 -16.92 1.71 11.11
C ASP A 517 -18.29 1.31 10.53
N LYS A 518 -19.36 1.75 11.20
CA LYS A 518 -20.73 1.46 10.77
C LYS A 518 -21.08 2.32 9.56
N PHE A 519 -21.62 1.67 8.52
CA PHE A 519 -22.22 2.38 7.40
C PHE A 519 -23.27 3.39 7.86
N LEU A 520 -23.18 4.61 7.33
CA LEU A 520 -24.26 5.57 7.39
C LEU A 520 -25.44 5.12 6.49
N PRO A 521 -26.67 5.60 6.73
CA PRO A 521 -27.71 5.55 5.72
C PRO A 521 -27.23 6.27 4.44
N PRO A 522 -27.60 5.81 3.23
CA PRO A 522 -27.00 6.34 2.00
C PRO A 522 -27.30 7.82 1.73
N ASN A 523 -28.33 8.41 2.36
CA ASN A 523 -28.67 9.83 2.28
C ASN A 523 -28.59 10.37 0.84
N ALA A 524 -29.20 9.62 -0.09
CA ALA A 524 -28.88 9.76 -1.50
C ALA A 524 -29.25 11.15 -2.01
N ARG A 525 -28.29 11.83 -2.65
CA ARG A 525 -28.47 13.13 -3.32
C ARG A 525 -28.29 12.92 -4.81
N SER A 526 -29.17 13.46 -5.65
CA SER A 526 -29.02 13.39 -7.10
C SER A 526 -29.35 14.69 -7.83
N ARG A 527 -28.76 14.87 -9.03
CA ARG A 527 -29.21 15.88 -10.01
C ARG A 527 -29.09 15.34 -11.43
N LYS A 528 -30.11 15.60 -12.26
CA LYS A 528 -30.04 15.40 -13.70
C LYS A 528 -29.04 16.38 -14.31
N LYS A 529 -28.14 15.90 -15.15
CA LYS A 529 -27.08 16.72 -15.78
C LYS A 529 -26.86 16.44 -17.26
N TRP A 530 -27.17 15.22 -17.72
CA TRP A 530 -27.08 14.83 -19.13
C TRP A 530 -28.40 14.25 -19.64
N GLU A 531 -28.66 14.40 -20.93
CA GLU A 531 -29.82 13.83 -21.60
C GLU A 531 -29.51 13.64 -23.10
N THR A 532 -29.88 12.48 -23.64
CA THR A 532 -29.86 12.17 -25.07
C THR A 532 -31.24 11.70 -25.52
N ASP A 533 -31.43 11.36 -26.79
CA ASP A 533 -32.68 10.73 -27.25
C ASP A 533 -32.90 9.33 -26.65
N LYS A 534 -31.86 8.68 -26.13
CA LYS A 534 -31.89 7.29 -25.65
C LYS A 534 -31.79 7.14 -24.13
N TRP A 535 -31.17 8.08 -23.41
CA TRP A 535 -30.92 7.95 -21.97
C TRP A 535 -30.89 9.29 -21.24
N VAL A 536 -30.97 9.24 -19.91
CA VAL A 536 -30.84 10.40 -19.00
C VAL A 536 -29.76 10.11 -17.96
N GLY A 537 -28.84 11.06 -17.76
CA GLY A 537 -27.71 10.93 -16.85
C GLY A 537 -27.88 11.80 -15.60
N TYR A 538 -27.71 11.17 -14.43
CA TYR A 538 -27.83 11.79 -13.11
C TYR A 538 -26.52 11.65 -12.33
N GLU A 539 -25.97 12.74 -11.81
CA GLU A 539 -24.95 12.66 -10.76
C GLU A 539 -25.61 12.20 -9.46
N VAL A 540 -24.99 11.27 -8.73
CA VAL A 540 -25.48 10.68 -7.48
C VAL A 540 -24.38 10.67 -6.43
N VAL A 541 -24.71 11.07 -5.20
CA VAL A 541 -23.81 11.06 -4.02
C VAL A 541 -24.47 10.31 -2.86
N LEU A 542 -23.73 9.36 -2.27
CA LEU A 542 -24.17 8.47 -1.20
C LEU A 542 -23.22 8.56 0.00
N ASP A 543 -23.72 8.79 1.22
CA ASP A 543 -22.87 8.76 2.42
C ASP A 543 -22.44 7.31 2.73
N VAL A 544 -21.19 7.11 3.17
CA VAL A 544 -20.63 5.78 3.49
C VAL A 544 -20.22 5.73 4.96
N TYR A 545 -19.29 6.59 5.37
CA TYR A 545 -18.87 6.82 6.76
C TYR A 545 -18.88 8.33 7.05
N GLU A 546 -18.54 8.71 8.28
CA GLU A 546 -18.15 10.10 8.58
C GLU A 546 -16.98 10.52 7.66
N ASP A 547 -17.06 11.72 7.06
CA ASP A 547 -16.16 12.25 6.02
C ASP A 547 -16.02 11.42 4.70
N VAL A 548 -16.53 10.18 4.61
CA VAL A 548 -16.41 9.33 3.40
C VAL A 548 -17.76 9.16 2.71
N PHE A 549 -17.82 9.53 1.43
CA PHE A 549 -18.97 9.31 0.55
C PHE A 549 -18.57 8.57 -0.74
N ALA A 550 -19.53 7.99 -1.43
CA ALA A 550 -19.40 7.46 -2.78
C ALA A 550 -20.08 8.43 -3.77
N TYR A 551 -19.47 8.64 -4.93
CA TYR A 551 -19.98 9.52 -5.98
C TYR A 551 -19.93 8.81 -7.33
N GLY A 552 -20.90 9.07 -8.21
CA GLY A 552 -20.93 8.53 -9.56
C GLY A 552 -22.04 9.11 -10.43
N VAL A 553 -22.17 8.56 -11.64
CA VAL A 553 -23.23 8.91 -12.58
C VAL A 553 -24.11 7.70 -12.86
N LEU A 554 -25.41 7.81 -12.62
CA LEU A 554 -26.42 6.83 -13.07
C LEU A 554 -26.93 7.23 -14.46
N LEU A 555 -26.87 6.29 -15.41
CA LEU A 555 -27.51 6.40 -16.72
C LEU A 555 -28.77 5.52 -16.72
N LEU A 556 -29.92 6.14 -17.03
CA LEU A 556 -31.21 5.48 -17.16
C LEU A 556 -31.68 5.53 -18.62
N PRO A 557 -32.01 4.37 -19.25
CA PRO A 557 -32.52 4.35 -20.61
C PRO A 557 -33.96 4.88 -20.68
N LYS A 558 -34.29 5.62 -21.75
CA LYS A 558 -35.58 6.31 -21.91
C LYS A 558 -36.75 5.40 -22.27
N ASP A 559 -36.49 4.16 -22.67
CA ASP A 559 -37.50 3.15 -22.96
C ASP A 559 -37.86 2.28 -21.73
N LEU A 560 -37.31 2.60 -20.55
CA LEU A 560 -37.54 1.89 -19.28
C LEU A 560 -38.99 2.06 -18.78
N GLN A 561 -39.75 0.98 -18.79
CA GLN A 561 -41.19 1.01 -18.48
C GLN A 561 -41.46 1.05 -16.97
N PRO A 562 -42.57 1.68 -16.50
CA PRO A 562 -42.91 1.70 -15.08
C PRO A 562 -43.05 0.29 -14.49
N GLY A 563 -42.25 -0.02 -13.47
CA GLY A 563 -42.20 -1.34 -12.83
C GLY A 563 -41.37 -2.40 -13.57
N GLU A 564 -40.67 -2.04 -14.65
CA GLU A 564 -39.72 -2.91 -15.33
C GLU A 564 -38.39 -2.97 -14.57
N GLN A 565 -37.87 -4.16 -14.31
CA GLN A 565 -36.53 -4.37 -13.74
C GLN A 565 -35.53 -4.83 -14.79
N ARG A 566 -34.39 -4.13 -14.87
CA ARG A 566 -33.31 -4.42 -15.83
C ARG A 566 -31.96 -4.67 -15.13
N PRO A 567 -31.04 -5.42 -15.77
CA PRO A 567 -29.66 -5.54 -15.30
C PRO A 567 -28.96 -4.20 -15.16
N VAL A 568 -28.02 -4.14 -14.23
CA VAL A 568 -27.13 -2.99 -14.01
C VAL A 568 -25.71 -3.38 -14.38
N VAL A 569 -24.95 -2.49 -15.04
CA VAL A 569 -23.49 -2.62 -15.18
C VAL A 569 -22.80 -1.44 -14.51
N VAL A 570 -21.96 -1.73 -13.52
CA VAL A 570 -21.07 -0.75 -12.91
C VAL A 570 -19.83 -0.61 -13.80
N CYS A 571 -19.64 0.56 -14.40
CA CYS A 571 -18.64 0.83 -15.43
C CYS A 571 -17.51 1.71 -14.87
N GLN A 572 -16.32 1.15 -14.69
CA GLN A 572 -15.24 1.78 -13.93
C GLN A 572 -14.10 2.31 -14.84
N HIS A 573 -13.84 3.62 -14.72
CA HIS A 573 -12.68 4.31 -15.32
C HIS A 573 -11.36 3.92 -14.63
N GLY A 574 -10.24 4.14 -15.32
CA GLY A 574 -8.87 3.98 -14.82
C GLY A 574 -8.27 5.22 -14.13
N LEU A 575 -6.94 5.19 -13.98
CA LEU A 575 -6.11 6.21 -13.31
C LEU A 575 -6.27 7.61 -13.93
N GLU A 576 -6.40 8.64 -13.09
CA GLU A 576 -6.68 10.04 -13.47
C GLU A 576 -7.97 10.26 -14.29
N GLY A 577 -8.78 9.21 -14.47
CA GLY A 577 -10.06 9.28 -15.17
C GLY A 577 -11.22 9.76 -14.29
N ARG A 578 -12.36 9.98 -14.94
CA ARG A 578 -13.65 10.34 -14.35
C ARG A 578 -14.78 9.48 -14.94
N PRO A 579 -15.95 9.39 -14.27
CA PRO A 579 -17.14 8.74 -14.81
C PRO A 579 -17.50 9.14 -16.25
N ILE A 580 -17.36 10.42 -16.58
CA ILE A 580 -17.77 11.00 -17.87
C ILE A 580 -17.03 10.37 -19.05
N ASP A 581 -15.76 10.03 -18.88
CA ASP A 581 -14.92 9.44 -19.94
C ASP A 581 -15.46 8.08 -20.41
N THR A 582 -16.24 7.39 -19.57
CA THR A 582 -16.83 6.08 -19.89
C THR A 582 -18.08 6.17 -20.78
N PHE A 583 -18.73 7.34 -20.87
CA PHE A 583 -20.04 7.51 -21.50
C PHE A 583 -20.22 8.74 -22.41
N LEU A 584 -19.25 9.66 -22.47
CA LEU A 584 -19.35 10.86 -23.29
C LEU A 584 -18.00 11.34 -23.82
N GLY A 585 -17.89 11.41 -25.15
CA GLY A 585 -16.78 12.08 -25.85
C GLY A 585 -15.90 11.14 -26.67
N ASP A 586 -16.26 9.86 -26.77
CA ASP A 586 -15.52 8.79 -27.45
C ASP A 586 -14.05 8.70 -27.00
N HIS A 587 -13.84 8.77 -25.67
CA HIS A 587 -12.50 8.73 -25.08
C HIS A 587 -11.72 7.48 -25.58
N PRO A 588 -10.48 7.60 -26.09
CA PRO A 588 -9.82 6.51 -26.83
C PRO A 588 -9.59 5.18 -26.09
N ALA A 589 -9.70 5.16 -24.75
CA ALA A 589 -9.61 3.95 -23.94
C ALA A 589 -10.97 3.33 -23.57
N TYR A 590 -12.09 4.01 -23.81
CA TYR A 590 -13.43 3.61 -23.34
C TYR A 590 -14.49 3.58 -24.44
N HIS A 591 -14.34 4.40 -25.49
CA HIS A 591 -15.27 4.49 -26.61
C HIS A 591 -16.74 4.60 -26.19
N ASP A 592 -17.06 5.42 -25.19
CA ASP A 592 -18.39 5.60 -24.61
C ASP A 592 -19.12 4.27 -24.27
N PHE A 593 -18.40 3.20 -23.91
CA PHE A 593 -18.97 1.86 -23.68
C PHE A 593 -20.10 1.84 -22.65
N ALA A 594 -20.03 2.68 -21.61
CA ALA A 594 -21.05 2.79 -20.58
C ALA A 594 -22.34 3.42 -21.13
N ALA A 595 -22.25 4.39 -22.05
CA ALA A 595 -23.40 4.84 -22.81
C ALA A 595 -23.90 3.74 -23.77
N LYS A 596 -23.00 3.06 -24.51
CA LYS A 596 -23.38 2.00 -25.46
C LYS A 596 -24.10 0.82 -24.78
N LEU A 597 -23.75 0.49 -23.54
CA LEU A 597 -24.51 -0.47 -22.71
C LEU A 597 -25.89 0.07 -22.33
N CYS A 598 -26.00 1.34 -21.95
CA CYS A 598 -27.28 1.98 -21.69
C CYS A 598 -28.16 2.09 -22.95
N GLU A 599 -27.58 2.30 -24.14
CA GLU A 599 -28.27 2.25 -25.42
C GLU A 599 -28.74 0.84 -25.82
N ASN A 600 -28.22 -0.22 -25.20
CA ASN A 600 -28.75 -1.59 -25.27
C ASN A 600 -29.83 -1.84 -24.20
N GLY A 601 -30.31 -0.79 -23.53
CA GLY A 601 -31.39 -0.83 -22.55
C GLY A 601 -30.95 -1.21 -21.14
N LEU A 602 -29.66 -1.42 -20.85
CA LEU A 602 -29.19 -1.69 -19.49
C LEU A 602 -29.22 -0.40 -18.64
N ILE A 603 -29.32 -0.57 -17.32
CA ILE A 603 -29.02 0.50 -16.38
C ILE A 603 -27.50 0.51 -16.16
N VAL A 604 -26.91 1.70 -16.04
CA VAL A 604 -25.45 1.83 -15.89
C VAL A 604 -25.12 2.78 -14.76
N PHE A 605 -24.14 2.44 -13.93
CA PHE A 605 -23.59 3.32 -12.90
C PHE A 605 -22.09 3.47 -13.10
N ALA A 606 -21.61 4.69 -13.34
CA ALA A 606 -20.20 5.01 -13.49
C ALA A 606 -19.69 5.71 -12.22
N PRO A 607 -19.08 4.98 -11.26
CA PRO A 607 -18.55 5.56 -10.02
C PRO A 607 -17.24 6.31 -10.27
N GLN A 608 -17.04 7.40 -9.52
CA GLN A 608 -15.74 8.03 -9.36
C GLN A 608 -15.00 7.29 -8.24
N ASN A 609 -13.82 6.75 -8.55
CA ASN A 609 -12.90 6.25 -7.54
C ASN A 609 -11.80 7.29 -7.24
N PRO A 610 -11.12 7.21 -6.09
CA PRO A 610 -10.26 8.28 -5.58
C PRO A 610 -8.94 8.48 -6.35
N TYR A 611 -8.60 7.66 -7.34
CA TYR A 611 -7.33 7.73 -8.09
C TYR A 611 -7.26 8.89 -9.11
N LEU A 612 -7.24 10.12 -8.59
CA LEU A 612 -7.26 11.39 -9.34
C LEU A 612 -6.43 12.47 -8.62
N PHE A 613 -5.86 13.42 -9.38
CA PHE A 613 -5.00 14.51 -8.90
C PHE A 613 -3.64 14.07 -8.33
N LYS A 614 -3.07 12.99 -8.87
CA LYS A 614 -1.72 12.50 -8.57
C LYS A 614 -1.52 12.31 -7.07
N ASP A 615 -0.57 13.01 -6.48
CA ASP A 615 -0.03 12.67 -5.16
C ASP A 615 -1.03 12.98 -4.03
N ARG A 616 -2.08 13.77 -4.31
CA ARG A 616 -3.25 13.95 -3.42
C ARG A 616 -3.92 12.62 -3.10
N PHE A 617 -4.12 11.73 -4.08
CA PHE A 617 -4.71 10.41 -3.80
C PHE A 617 -3.65 9.41 -3.34
N ARG A 618 -2.43 9.47 -3.87
CA ARG A 618 -1.37 8.53 -3.49
C ARG A 618 -0.97 8.64 -2.02
N THR A 619 -1.02 9.85 -1.46
CA THR A 619 -0.80 10.04 -0.01
C THR A 619 -1.92 9.45 0.85
N LEU A 620 -3.10 9.10 0.30
CA LEU A 620 -4.12 8.32 1.01
C LEU A 620 -3.65 6.87 1.24
N GLN A 621 -3.07 6.22 0.22
CA GLN A 621 -2.42 4.91 0.38
C GLN A 621 -1.32 4.98 1.46
N ARG A 622 -0.48 6.03 1.41
CA ARG A 622 0.60 6.24 2.40
C ARG A 622 0.09 6.44 3.83
N LYS A 623 -1.09 7.05 4.03
CA LYS A 623 -1.77 7.16 5.34
C LYS A 623 -2.41 5.84 5.77
N ALA A 624 -2.98 5.08 4.84
CA ALA A 624 -3.68 3.82 5.10
C ALA A 624 -2.72 2.68 5.49
N GLN A 625 -1.57 2.54 4.80
CA GLN A 625 -0.64 1.43 5.03
C GLN A 625 -0.15 1.32 6.50
N PRO A 626 0.30 2.40 7.19
CA PRO A 626 0.70 2.37 8.59
C PRO A 626 -0.31 1.81 9.59
N ILE A 627 -1.62 1.95 9.32
CA ILE A 627 -2.69 1.40 10.16
C ILE A 627 -3.20 0.02 9.68
N GLY A 628 -2.53 -0.58 8.68
CA GLY A 628 -2.84 -1.91 8.16
C GLY A 628 -4.05 -1.90 7.23
N LYS A 629 -4.16 -0.84 6.42
CA LYS A 629 -5.25 -0.55 5.48
C LYS A 629 -4.65 -0.19 4.11
N THR A 630 -5.48 -0.11 3.10
CA THR A 630 -5.13 0.25 1.71
C THR A 630 -6.11 1.28 1.16
N LEU A 631 -5.85 1.82 -0.03
CA LEU A 631 -6.85 2.60 -0.78
C LEU A 631 -8.14 1.78 -0.99
N PHE A 632 -8.03 0.46 -1.13
CA PHE A 632 -9.17 -0.43 -1.30
C PHE A 632 -10.00 -0.65 -0.03
N SER A 633 -9.47 -0.35 1.17
CA SER A 633 -10.25 -0.25 2.41
C SER A 633 -11.36 0.81 2.35
N ILE A 634 -11.24 1.79 1.46
CA ILE A 634 -12.20 2.87 1.23
C ILE A 634 -13.09 2.54 0.02
N ILE A 635 -12.47 2.06 -1.08
CA ILE A 635 -13.17 1.72 -2.32
C ILE A 635 -14.18 0.57 -2.10
N VAL A 636 -13.83 -0.47 -1.34
CA VAL A 636 -14.72 -1.62 -1.07
C VAL A 636 -16.04 -1.18 -0.40
N PRO A 637 -16.05 -0.42 0.72
CA PRO A 637 -17.31 0.06 1.30
C PRO A 637 -18.01 1.10 0.42
N GLN A 638 -17.31 1.95 -0.34
CA GLN A 638 -17.96 2.82 -1.34
C GLN A 638 -18.78 2.00 -2.36
N HIS A 639 -18.21 0.93 -2.92
CA HIS A 639 -18.91 0.04 -3.84
C HIS A 639 -20.03 -0.77 -3.17
N GLN A 640 -19.84 -1.25 -1.93
CA GLN A 640 -20.93 -1.92 -1.20
C GLN A 640 -22.11 -0.96 -0.97
N GLN A 641 -21.87 0.32 -0.65
CA GLN A 641 -22.93 1.31 -0.48
C GLN A 641 -23.64 1.65 -1.80
N ILE A 642 -22.89 1.72 -2.90
CA ILE A 642 -23.46 1.85 -4.26
C ILE A 642 -24.43 0.68 -4.54
N LEU A 643 -24.05 -0.56 -4.23
CA LEU A 643 -24.92 -1.73 -4.41
C LEU A 643 -26.10 -1.74 -3.43
N ASN A 644 -25.89 -1.40 -2.16
CA ASN A 644 -26.95 -1.25 -1.17
C ASN A 644 -28.03 -0.28 -1.66
N TRP A 645 -27.62 0.86 -2.22
CA TRP A 645 -28.55 1.85 -2.76
C TRP A 645 -29.21 1.38 -4.08
N LEU A 646 -28.43 0.90 -5.06
CA LEU A 646 -28.95 0.41 -6.35
C LEU A 646 -30.03 -0.67 -6.17
N LYS A 647 -29.87 -1.58 -5.19
CA LYS A 647 -30.85 -2.61 -4.83
C LYS A 647 -32.18 -2.07 -4.26
N THR A 648 -32.26 -0.80 -3.87
CA THR A 648 -33.52 -0.15 -3.44
C THR A 648 -34.26 0.53 -4.58
N GLN A 649 -33.60 0.76 -5.73
CA GLN A 649 -34.21 1.42 -6.88
C GLN A 649 -35.15 0.42 -7.58
N PRO A 650 -36.45 0.73 -7.79
CA PRO A 650 -37.43 -0.27 -8.18
C PRO A 650 -37.21 -0.83 -9.58
N TYR A 651 -36.45 -0.14 -10.42
CA TYR A 651 -36.08 -0.51 -11.79
C TYR A 651 -34.78 -1.32 -11.91
N CYS A 652 -33.98 -1.42 -10.83
CA CYS A 652 -32.77 -2.25 -10.84
C CYS A 652 -33.13 -3.70 -10.51
N ASP A 653 -32.60 -4.66 -11.27
CA ASP A 653 -32.63 -6.07 -10.87
C ASP A 653 -31.53 -6.34 -9.81
N PRO A 654 -31.89 -6.65 -8.55
CA PRO A 654 -30.92 -6.79 -7.46
C PRO A 654 -30.06 -8.06 -7.54
N GLN A 655 -30.33 -8.97 -8.48
CA GLN A 655 -29.56 -10.19 -8.73
C GLN A 655 -28.66 -10.09 -9.97
N ARG A 656 -28.79 -9.02 -10.77
CA ARG A 656 -28.09 -8.84 -12.06
C ARG A 656 -27.32 -7.53 -12.12
N ILE A 657 -26.42 -7.32 -11.16
CA ILE A 657 -25.50 -6.18 -11.12
C ILE A 657 -24.07 -6.66 -11.45
N ALA A 658 -23.58 -6.33 -12.64
CA ALA A 658 -22.24 -6.64 -13.12
C ALA A 658 -21.21 -5.58 -12.74
N PHE A 659 -19.93 -5.98 -12.65
CA PHE A 659 -18.79 -5.07 -12.66
C PHE A 659 -18.05 -5.15 -14.01
N TYR A 660 -17.68 -4.01 -14.59
CA TYR A 660 -16.79 -3.92 -15.74
C TYR A 660 -15.85 -2.71 -15.60
N GLY A 661 -14.53 -2.94 -15.56
CA GLY A 661 -13.55 -1.85 -15.45
C GLY A 661 -12.29 -2.08 -16.28
N LEU A 662 -11.68 -0.97 -16.71
CA LEU A 662 -10.44 -0.95 -17.48
C LEU A 662 -9.28 -0.31 -16.69
N SER A 663 -8.07 -0.85 -16.82
CA SER A 663 -6.83 -0.28 -16.24
C SER A 663 -6.86 -0.26 -14.70
N TYR A 664 -6.83 0.90 -14.03
CA TYR A 664 -7.10 0.98 -12.58
C TYR A 664 -8.55 0.54 -12.24
N GLY A 665 -9.47 0.65 -13.20
CA GLY A 665 -10.77 0.00 -13.12
C GLY A 665 -10.71 -1.53 -13.22
N GLY A 666 -9.73 -2.09 -13.93
CA GLY A 666 -9.40 -3.51 -13.92
C GLY A 666 -8.84 -3.96 -12.57
N LYS A 667 -7.95 -3.16 -11.96
CA LYS A 667 -7.50 -3.37 -10.57
C LYS A 667 -8.67 -3.42 -9.58
N THR A 668 -9.66 -2.56 -9.81
CA THR A 668 -10.92 -2.52 -9.06
C THR A 668 -11.78 -3.77 -9.34
N ALA A 669 -11.88 -4.22 -10.61
CA ALA A 669 -12.58 -5.43 -11.03
C ALA A 669 -12.02 -6.74 -10.43
N MET A 670 -10.73 -6.74 -10.05
CA MET A 670 -10.12 -7.84 -9.29
C MET A 670 -10.40 -7.73 -7.78
N ARG A 671 -10.17 -6.55 -7.18
CA ARG A 671 -10.15 -6.37 -5.72
C ARG A 671 -11.52 -6.18 -5.10
N VAL A 672 -12.42 -5.44 -5.74
CA VAL A 672 -13.76 -5.15 -5.20
C VAL A 672 -14.70 -6.35 -5.31
N PRO A 673 -14.94 -6.98 -6.48
CA PRO A 673 -15.82 -8.14 -6.58
C PRO A 673 -15.36 -9.36 -5.76
N ALA A 674 -14.07 -9.49 -5.44
CA ALA A 674 -13.55 -10.53 -4.56
C ALA A 674 -14.14 -10.45 -3.12
N LEU A 675 -14.40 -9.23 -2.62
CA LEU A 675 -14.98 -8.97 -1.29
C LEU A 675 -16.48 -8.64 -1.35
N VAL A 676 -16.89 -7.87 -2.35
CA VAL A 676 -18.29 -7.49 -2.62
C VAL A 676 -18.93 -8.60 -3.45
N THR A 677 -19.44 -9.62 -2.76
CA THR A 677 -20.08 -10.80 -3.36
C THR A 677 -21.39 -10.48 -4.10
N ASP A 678 -21.98 -9.32 -3.81
CA ASP A 678 -23.18 -8.77 -4.46
C ASP A 678 -23.02 -8.46 -5.97
N TYR A 679 -21.80 -8.30 -6.47
CA TYR A 679 -21.56 -8.25 -7.91
C TYR A 679 -21.75 -9.64 -8.52
N CYS A 680 -22.70 -9.80 -9.45
CA CYS A 680 -23.06 -11.11 -10.00
C CYS A 680 -22.02 -11.66 -11.00
N LEU A 681 -21.18 -10.79 -11.57
CA LEU A 681 -20.03 -11.12 -12.43
C LEU A 681 -19.00 -9.98 -12.42
N SER A 682 -17.78 -10.23 -12.87
CA SER A 682 -16.74 -9.22 -13.07
C SER A 682 -16.02 -9.34 -14.42
N ILE A 683 -15.67 -8.20 -15.03
CA ILE A 683 -14.85 -8.10 -16.24
C ILE A 683 -13.66 -7.15 -15.97
N CYS A 684 -12.45 -7.66 -16.16
CA CYS A 684 -11.19 -6.93 -16.01
C CYS A 684 -10.55 -6.69 -17.38
N SER A 685 -10.58 -5.44 -17.87
CA SER A 685 -9.99 -5.05 -19.16
C SER A 685 -8.65 -4.32 -18.98
N ALA A 686 -7.69 -4.61 -19.87
CA ALA A 686 -6.40 -3.92 -19.99
C ALA A 686 -5.64 -3.70 -18.65
N ASP A 687 -5.63 -4.72 -17.78
CA ASP A 687 -4.87 -4.71 -16.52
C ASP A 687 -4.41 -6.10 -16.06
N PHE A 688 -5.24 -7.12 -16.29
CA PHE A 688 -5.02 -8.48 -15.80
C PHE A 688 -3.66 -9.05 -16.27
N ASN A 689 -2.79 -9.42 -15.33
CA ASN A 689 -1.43 -9.91 -15.59
C ASN A 689 -0.93 -10.74 -14.39
N GLU A 690 0.25 -11.35 -14.47
CA GLU A 690 1.01 -11.76 -13.27
C GLU A 690 1.38 -10.46 -12.52
N TRP A 691 0.59 -10.12 -11.51
CA TRP A 691 0.56 -8.82 -10.86
C TRP A 691 1.78 -8.58 -9.96
N VAL A 692 2.14 -9.58 -9.14
CA VAL A 692 3.33 -9.53 -8.28
C VAL A 692 4.60 -9.34 -9.12
N LEU A 693 4.73 -10.05 -10.24
CA LEU A 693 5.83 -9.88 -11.19
C LEU A 693 5.82 -8.49 -11.81
N LYS A 694 4.66 -8.00 -12.27
CA LYS A 694 4.48 -6.65 -12.80
C LYS A 694 4.86 -5.56 -11.78
N ASN A 695 4.61 -5.77 -10.49
CA ASN A 695 5.04 -4.85 -9.44
C ASN A 695 6.55 -4.99 -9.14
N ALA A 696 7.06 -6.18 -8.84
CA ALA A 696 8.38 -6.36 -8.24
C ALA A 696 9.56 -6.66 -9.19
N THR A 697 9.33 -6.90 -10.50
CA THR A 697 10.44 -7.32 -11.38
C THR A 697 11.34 -6.17 -11.85
N THR A 698 12.65 -6.35 -11.69
CA THR A 698 13.68 -5.42 -12.21
C THR A 698 14.19 -5.83 -13.60
N ARG A 699 13.39 -6.58 -14.36
CA ARG A 699 13.70 -7.01 -15.74
C ARG A 699 12.72 -6.51 -16.80
N GLU A 700 11.41 -6.55 -16.51
CA GLU A 700 10.39 -6.28 -17.52
C GLU A 700 10.09 -4.80 -17.73
N LYS A 701 9.90 -4.40 -18.99
CA LYS A 701 9.75 -2.99 -19.39
C LYS A 701 8.41 -2.36 -19.02
N TYR A 702 7.40 -3.16 -18.71
CA TYR A 702 6.07 -2.71 -18.25
C TYR A 702 5.94 -2.65 -16.72
N SER A 703 7.01 -2.94 -15.97
CA SER A 703 6.96 -3.00 -14.50
C SER A 703 6.86 -1.63 -13.81
N TYR A 704 6.10 -1.59 -12.72
CA TYR A 704 5.97 -0.43 -11.82
C TYR A 704 7.25 -0.11 -11.02
N MET A 705 8.28 -0.97 -11.03
CA MET A 705 9.64 -0.63 -10.57
C MET A 705 10.21 0.62 -11.27
N TRP A 706 9.65 0.98 -12.43
CA TRP A 706 10.19 2.00 -13.32
C TRP A 706 9.36 3.27 -13.47
N THR A 707 8.21 3.37 -12.80
CA THR A 707 7.19 4.40 -13.04
C THR A 707 6.84 5.18 -11.76
N GLY A 708 5.99 6.21 -11.89
CA GLY A 708 5.70 7.16 -10.80
C GLY A 708 4.60 6.73 -9.84
N GLU A 709 3.95 5.60 -10.08
CA GLU A 709 2.83 5.08 -9.28
C GLU A 709 3.33 4.40 -8.00
N TYR A 710 3.97 5.17 -7.10
CA TYR A 710 4.52 4.66 -5.84
C TYR A 710 3.44 4.14 -4.87
N GLU A 711 2.16 4.41 -5.11
CA GLU A 711 1.04 3.87 -4.34
C GLU A 711 0.73 2.39 -4.63
N ILE A 712 1.26 1.86 -5.75
CA ILE A 712 0.75 0.63 -6.36
C ILE A 712 1.23 -0.67 -5.70
N PHE A 713 2.24 -0.57 -4.84
CA PHE A 713 2.84 -1.67 -4.11
C PHE A 713 1.95 -2.05 -2.91
N GLU A 714 1.58 -3.32 -2.83
CA GLU A 714 0.64 -3.85 -1.84
C GLU A 714 1.32 -4.94 -0.99
N TRP A 715 1.18 -4.86 0.33
CA TRP A 715 1.99 -5.66 1.26
C TRP A 715 1.75 -7.17 1.11
N ASP A 716 2.84 -7.90 0.90
CA ASP A 716 2.90 -9.37 0.88
C ASP A 716 1.95 -10.08 -0.12
N LEU A 717 1.61 -9.42 -1.24
CA LEU A 717 0.94 -10.11 -2.36
C LEU A 717 1.78 -11.24 -2.93
N GLY A 718 3.11 -11.15 -2.86
CA GLY A 718 4.05 -12.18 -3.25
C GLY A 718 3.77 -13.54 -2.61
N SER A 719 3.57 -13.57 -1.28
CA SER A 719 3.32 -14.80 -0.54
C SER A 719 1.83 -15.20 -0.48
N THR A 720 0.90 -14.27 -0.79
CA THR A 720 -0.54 -14.45 -0.55
C THR A 720 -1.39 -14.50 -1.82
N PHE A 721 -1.64 -13.37 -2.50
CA PHE A 721 -2.61 -13.28 -3.60
C PHE A 721 -2.06 -12.57 -4.84
N ASN A 722 -2.04 -13.27 -5.97
CA ASN A 722 -2.01 -12.67 -7.31
C ASN A 722 -3.42 -12.70 -7.92
N TYR A 723 -3.57 -12.24 -9.16
CA TYR A 723 -4.84 -12.06 -9.84
C TYR A 723 -5.60 -13.37 -10.09
N ALA A 724 -4.94 -14.51 -10.29
CA ALA A 724 -5.64 -15.79 -10.34
C ALA A 724 -6.18 -16.23 -8.97
N GLU A 725 -5.49 -15.87 -7.88
CA GLU A 725 -5.94 -16.12 -6.52
C GLU A 725 -7.08 -15.16 -6.14
N MET A 726 -7.05 -13.89 -6.58
CA MET A 726 -8.20 -12.96 -6.49
C MET A 726 -9.40 -13.44 -7.35
N ALA A 727 -9.16 -13.99 -8.54
CA ALA A 727 -10.21 -14.59 -9.37
C ALA A 727 -10.83 -15.84 -8.73
N ALA A 728 -10.09 -16.57 -7.88
CA ALA A 728 -10.64 -17.63 -7.05
C ALA A 728 -11.61 -17.08 -5.98
N LEU A 729 -11.38 -15.88 -5.43
CA LEU A 729 -12.34 -15.19 -4.55
C LEU A 729 -13.60 -14.69 -5.30
N ILE A 730 -13.52 -14.51 -6.62
CA ILE A 730 -14.67 -14.17 -7.48
C ILE A 730 -15.50 -15.42 -7.83
N CYS A 731 -14.82 -16.54 -8.12
CA CYS A 731 -15.40 -17.86 -8.40
C CYS A 731 -16.41 -18.28 -7.31
N PRO A 732 -17.57 -18.91 -7.65
CA PRO A 732 -17.99 -19.43 -8.96
C PRO A 732 -18.83 -18.47 -9.81
N ARG A 733 -18.82 -17.17 -9.51
CA ARG A 733 -19.47 -16.14 -10.36
C ARG A 733 -18.71 -15.99 -11.69
N PRO A 734 -19.35 -15.57 -12.79
CA PRO A 734 -18.66 -15.38 -14.04
C PRO A 734 -17.56 -14.31 -13.97
N PHE A 735 -16.41 -14.61 -14.59
CA PHE A 735 -15.24 -13.75 -14.60
C PHE A 735 -14.59 -13.73 -15.99
N MET A 736 -14.37 -12.54 -16.56
CA MET A 736 -13.76 -12.36 -17.87
C MET A 736 -12.56 -11.42 -17.85
N VAL A 737 -11.59 -11.68 -18.73
CA VAL A 737 -10.48 -10.78 -19.07
C VAL A 737 -10.62 -10.27 -20.51
N GLU A 738 -10.31 -8.99 -20.75
CA GLU A 738 -10.25 -8.38 -22.09
C GLU A 738 -8.86 -7.76 -22.30
N ARG A 739 -8.18 -8.13 -23.39
CA ARG A 739 -6.74 -7.87 -23.61
C ARG A 739 -6.42 -7.47 -25.06
N GLY A 740 -5.94 -6.24 -25.23
CA GLY A 740 -5.40 -5.77 -26.51
C GLY A 740 -3.95 -6.22 -26.72
N HIS A 741 -3.61 -6.77 -27.89
CA HIS A 741 -2.25 -7.21 -28.22
C HIS A 741 -1.18 -6.10 -28.14
N PHE A 742 -1.57 -4.83 -28.25
CA PHE A 742 -0.67 -3.66 -28.19
C PHE A 742 -0.84 -2.84 -26.89
N ASP A 743 -1.53 -3.39 -25.89
CA ASP A 743 -1.64 -2.78 -24.57
C ASP A 743 -0.32 -2.91 -23.78
N GLY A 744 0.39 -1.80 -23.60
CA GLY A 744 1.67 -1.74 -22.88
C GLY A 744 1.59 -1.98 -21.36
N VAL A 745 0.39 -2.19 -20.79
CA VAL A 745 0.17 -2.46 -19.35
C VAL A 745 0.45 -3.94 -18.98
N GLY A 746 0.85 -4.76 -19.95
CA GLY A 746 1.33 -6.14 -19.77
C GLY A 746 1.77 -6.76 -21.10
N GLU A 747 2.12 -8.04 -21.07
CA GLU A 747 2.45 -8.82 -22.28
C GLU A 747 1.64 -10.13 -22.33
N ASP A 748 1.16 -10.49 -23.52
CA ASP A 748 0.14 -11.53 -23.70
C ASP A 748 0.52 -12.89 -23.11
N HIS A 749 1.81 -13.20 -23.05
CA HIS A 749 2.31 -14.46 -22.50
C HIS A 749 2.19 -14.53 -20.97
N TRP A 750 2.39 -13.41 -20.26
CA TRP A 750 2.15 -13.31 -18.82
C TRP A 750 0.65 -13.23 -18.49
N VAL A 751 -0.12 -12.51 -19.31
CA VAL A 751 -1.60 -12.49 -19.23
C VAL A 751 -2.17 -13.90 -19.39
N ALA A 752 -1.70 -14.66 -20.39
CA ALA A 752 -2.11 -16.04 -20.65
C ALA A 752 -1.63 -17.01 -19.55
N TYR A 753 -0.43 -16.83 -19.01
CA TYR A 753 0.10 -17.62 -17.89
C TYR A 753 -0.80 -17.48 -16.65
N GLU A 754 -1.13 -16.25 -16.25
CA GLU A 754 -1.98 -16.01 -15.08
C GLU A 754 -3.42 -16.50 -15.33
N PHE A 755 -3.98 -16.26 -16.52
CA PHE A 755 -5.34 -16.69 -16.86
C PHE A 755 -5.46 -18.22 -16.99
N ALA A 756 -4.39 -18.93 -17.36
CA ALA A 756 -4.38 -20.39 -17.42
C ALA A 756 -4.67 -21.02 -16.03
N LYS A 757 -4.20 -20.40 -14.94
CA LYS A 757 -4.56 -20.82 -13.56
C LYS A 757 -6.05 -20.66 -13.29
N VAL A 758 -6.64 -19.51 -13.67
CA VAL A 758 -8.08 -19.24 -13.52
C VAL A 758 -8.91 -20.24 -14.32
N ARG A 759 -8.58 -20.43 -15.60
CA ARG A 759 -9.26 -21.39 -16.48
C ARG A 759 -9.15 -22.83 -15.95
N HIS A 760 -8.00 -23.20 -15.36
CA HIS A 760 -7.84 -24.51 -14.74
C HIS A 760 -8.75 -24.70 -13.52
N LEU A 761 -8.90 -23.68 -12.65
CA LEU A 761 -9.85 -23.72 -11.54
C LEU A 761 -11.30 -23.89 -12.04
N TYR A 762 -11.78 -22.98 -12.88
CA TYR A 762 -13.18 -22.99 -13.35
C TYR A 762 -13.50 -24.24 -14.19
N ALA A 763 -12.72 -24.52 -15.23
CA ALA A 763 -13.06 -25.55 -16.21
C ALA A 763 -12.62 -26.96 -15.80
N ALA A 764 -11.41 -27.12 -15.26
CA ALA A 764 -10.82 -28.45 -15.02
C ALA A 764 -11.04 -28.96 -13.58
N LYS A 765 -11.05 -28.07 -12.58
CA LYS A 765 -11.31 -28.46 -11.18
C LYS A 765 -12.79 -28.41 -10.80
N LEU A 766 -13.53 -27.39 -11.26
CA LEU A 766 -14.93 -27.16 -10.85
C LEU A 766 -15.99 -27.47 -11.94
N GLY A 767 -15.59 -27.73 -13.18
CA GLY A 767 -16.50 -28.08 -14.28
C GLY A 767 -17.40 -26.94 -14.79
N ILE A 768 -17.18 -25.70 -14.34
CA ILE A 768 -17.95 -24.48 -14.68
C ILE A 768 -17.20 -23.59 -15.68
N GLY A 769 -16.58 -24.23 -16.69
CA GLY A 769 -15.73 -23.55 -17.68
C GLY A 769 -16.47 -22.52 -18.54
N GLU A 770 -17.80 -22.62 -18.66
CA GLU A 770 -18.66 -21.68 -19.39
C GLU A 770 -18.78 -20.30 -18.71
N ARG A 771 -18.31 -20.17 -17.47
CA ARG A 771 -18.35 -18.93 -16.67
C ARG A 771 -17.06 -18.12 -16.74
N THR A 772 -16.01 -18.59 -17.42
CA THR A 772 -14.80 -17.79 -17.59
C THR A 772 -14.31 -17.76 -19.02
N GLU A 773 -13.96 -16.56 -19.47
CA GLU A 773 -13.59 -16.27 -20.85
C GLU A 773 -12.45 -15.25 -20.87
N ILE A 774 -11.64 -15.26 -21.93
CA ILE A 774 -10.65 -14.23 -22.18
C ILE A 774 -10.70 -13.85 -23.66
N GLU A 775 -10.78 -12.55 -23.91
CA GLU A 775 -10.78 -11.97 -25.25
C GLU A 775 -9.41 -11.36 -25.52
N TRP A 776 -8.70 -11.90 -26.51
CA TRP A 776 -7.55 -11.24 -27.13
C TRP A 776 -8.00 -10.56 -28.43
N PHE A 777 -7.62 -9.30 -28.62
CA PHE A 777 -7.99 -8.52 -29.81
C PHE A 777 -6.82 -7.67 -30.33
N VAL A 778 -6.85 -7.36 -31.63
CA VAL A 778 -5.83 -6.52 -32.28
C VAL A 778 -6.10 -5.05 -31.97
N GLY A 779 -5.63 -4.58 -30.81
CA GLY A 779 -5.84 -3.21 -30.36
C GLY A 779 -4.92 -2.78 -29.21
N PRO A 780 -4.95 -1.49 -28.84
CA PRO A 780 -4.14 -0.89 -27.78
C PRO A 780 -4.81 -1.08 -26.40
N HIS A 781 -4.40 -0.26 -25.43
CA HIS A 781 -5.04 -0.10 -24.12
C HIS A 781 -6.44 0.55 -24.24
N THR A 782 -7.46 -0.24 -24.54
CA THR A 782 -8.85 0.23 -24.73
C THR A 782 -9.90 -0.87 -24.49
N ILE A 783 -11.17 -0.48 -24.32
CA ILE A 783 -12.32 -1.38 -24.35
C ILE A 783 -12.57 -1.87 -25.79
N ASN A 784 -12.64 -3.19 -26.01
CA ASN A 784 -13.05 -3.74 -27.32
C ASN A 784 -14.58 -3.79 -27.45
N GLY A 785 -15.27 -4.26 -26.40
CA GLY A 785 -16.74 -4.26 -26.37
C GLY A 785 -17.40 -5.24 -27.35
N ASP A 786 -16.73 -6.34 -27.68
CA ASP A 786 -17.23 -7.38 -28.59
C ASP A 786 -17.47 -8.72 -27.88
N GLY A 787 -16.41 -9.43 -27.47
CA GLY A 787 -16.53 -10.58 -26.57
C GLY A 787 -17.08 -10.18 -25.20
N SER A 788 -16.61 -9.09 -24.62
CA SER A 788 -17.10 -8.56 -23.34
C SER A 788 -18.60 -8.23 -23.35
N PHE A 789 -19.13 -7.70 -24.44
CA PHE A 789 -20.58 -7.44 -24.59
C PHE A 789 -21.38 -8.75 -24.78
N ARG A 790 -20.85 -9.73 -25.51
CA ARG A 790 -21.44 -11.08 -25.60
C ARG A 790 -21.44 -11.80 -24.25
N PHE A 791 -20.39 -11.65 -23.44
CA PHE A 791 -20.28 -12.23 -22.10
C PHE A 791 -21.31 -11.63 -21.15
N LEU A 792 -21.45 -10.28 -21.14
CA LEU A 792 -22.52 -9.59 -20.43
C LEU A 792 -23.91 -10.10 -20.88
N SER A 793 -24.14 -10.22 -22.18
CA SER A 793 -25.42 -10.69 -22.73
C SER A 793 -25.78 -12.10 -22.24
N ARG A 794 -24.81 -13.03 -22.30
CA ARG A 794 -24.93 -14.42 -21.85
C ARG A 794 -25.28 -14.51 -20.36
N HIS A 795 -24.53 -13.81 -19.50
CA HIS A 795 -24.62 -13.99 -18.05
C HIS A 795 -25.67 -13.10 -17.37
N LEU A 796 -25.96 -11.91 -17.91
CA LEU A 796 -27.10 -11.08 -17.47
C LEU A 796 -28.44 -11.50 -18.08
N ARG A 797 -28.42 -12.42 -19.06
CA ARG A 797 -29.61 -12.91 -19.78
C ARG A 797 -30.41 -11.74 -20.38
N TRP A 798 -29.72 -10.89 -21.14
CA TRP A 798 -30.24 -9.67 -21.74
C TRP A 798 -29.65 -9.50 -23.14
N PRO A 799 -30.42 -9.10 -24.17
CA PRO A 799 -29.87 -8.89 -25.52
C PRO A 799 -28.95 -7.67 -25.54
N ILE A 800 -27.69 -7.85 -25.95
CA ILE A 800 -26.72 -6.76 -26.13
C ILE A 800 -26.08 -6.88 -27.50
N LYS A 801 -26.19 -5.83 -28.32
CA LYS A 801 -25.44 -5.68 -29.57
C LYS A 801 -24.02 -5.24 -29.27
N THR A 802 -23.03 -5.81 -29.94
CA THR A 802 -21.63 -5.43 -29.74
C THR A 802 -21.32 -4.05 -30.32
N ILE A 803 -20.19 -3.45 -29.93
CA ILE A 803 -19.80 -2.11 -30.45
C ILE A 803 -19.67 -2.12 -31.99
N ALA A 804 -19.23 -3.24 -32.59
CA ALA A 804 -19.17 -3.42 -34.03
C ALA A 804 -20.57 -3.43 -34.69
N GLU A 805 -21.51 -4.21 -34.15
CA GLU A 805 -22.91 -4.29 -34.64
C GLU A 805 -23.64 -2.96 -34.52
N MET A 806 -23.43 -2.23 -33.41
CA MET A 806 -23.99 -0.88 -33.21
C MET A 806 -23.43 0.15 -34.20
N SER A 807 -22.19 -0.05 -34.67
CA SER A 807 -21.51 0.85 -35.59
C SER A 807 -21.93 0.60 -37.05
N ALA A 808 -22.07 -0.67 -37.47
CA ALA A 808 -22.59 -1.01 -38.79
C ALA A 808 -24.02 -0.46 -39.04
N GLN A 809 -24.87 -0.46 -38.00
CA GLN A 809 -26.22 0.15 -38.10
C GLN A 809 -26.24 1.68 -38.21
N LYS A 810 -25.08 2.36 -38.19
CA LYS A 810 -24.93 3.79 -38.51
C LYS A 810 -24.43 4.06 -39.94
N THR A 811 -23.94 3.05 -40.67
CA THR A 811 -23.47 3.21 -42.06
C THR A 811 -24.52 2.81 -43.11
N ASP A 812 -25.53 2.03 -42.73
CA ASP A 812 -26.69 1.67 -43.57
C ASP A 812 -27.86 2.66 -43.44
N LYS A 813 -27.60 3.91 -43.02
CA LYS A 813 -28.59 4.98 -42.78
C LYS A 813 -28.11 6.34 -43.25
#